data_AF-A0A3M6XII1-F1
#
_entry.id   AF-A0A3M6XII1-F1
#
_cell.length_a   1.000
_cell.length_b   1.000
_cell.length_c   1.000
_cell.angle_alpha   90.00
_cell.angle_beta   90.00
_cell.angle_gamma   90.00
#
_symmetry.space_group_name_H-M   'P 1'
#
loop_
_entity.id
_entity.type
_entity.pdbx_description
1 polymer ?
#
loop_
_entity_poly.entity_id
_entity_poly.type
_entity_poly.pdbx_seq_one_letter_code
_entity_poly.pdbx_strand_id
1 'polypeptide(L)'
;GTQIPGQWISHAHTAAAYAAFFGAFIVGVALHYEKIVQNEHFGYPIEWFPSVSATIGDRYPERAVFQIFIAICSGPRFLLVFLFYCLVNRKGESGAKWVAGVGVFRTLTCGGWTYVTSTDDHDWHDIFMISYLVATLPWTIGCLIMSPPNPRTIQLRKYLASAFFGTIVPLVYFFIQHKVHRVPGAYTTYAFFEWSLVLLDVAFDAVTAFDFSTFEVVVKDVKGLSRGDKQRVHDAVLEKEKNKPVGQVFNSSARWQEALDAVCDVFIGFVFWTVLTSLGLLVWYFPLWHMGISGYEAAVMSTISPLMLGIPPIRRFSLKYPYVLHLLMGMFGLSAYLINSPEGRLGQISLAVWIGCLAWVATWYRGRGDSKNLEARISAWLIGLIASSVAKYAFQTNNPLWPVMHEANGGWNKTGVFLFSLASSWILYRQKQIPEGTQQLQEKPKGSSALAGLGIGGLVFGLHSLLSDSSTLIIWVWEGYPVRGPMAVPHGAWTIFTMGIGLIFGLFYPNVARSWTFFGIGSVGAAVLTCFSHWFGYYGGLALTFYLCAATPFLITNATRFPPARTFAFGFFAYNIMVLFHVWVVAYAFVPGGPLVREHTDWVMATTMIMIGCGVFSSLQNSGSPAKQTGFQPPPNPAGRRQRSYYIYILLLLQLLSASIAYLRFPSYDYTPHHPDNKLITAGIWTIHFSIDDDLRASEKRMEFLLKGAELDLIGLLESDQQKIIMGNRDSTQYLAEELGMWADYGPGPNKHTWGCALLSRFPIVNSTHHLLPSPHGELAPAIHATVDAYGEMVDVFVFHSGQEEDPEDRRLQTEYLSDLMGSTPRPSILLSYLVTKPQQGNYNTYVSDRSGMKDIDRSDWDRWCEYILYKGLRRTGYARLSRSTITDTELQVAKFQVDQPDGTGEFISEDQVPEDLRFPQLFRGEGVRGHRYHVFNEPRYFA
;
A
#
# COMPACT_ATOMS: atom_id res chain seq x y z
N GLY A 1 -27.95 31.05 -18.58
CA GLY A 1 -26.52 31.38 -18.43
C GLY A 1 -26.22 31.44 -16.96
N THR A 2 -25.09 30.89 -16.53
CA THR A 2 -24.70 30.94 -15.11
C THR A 2 -24.33 32.38 -14.74
N GLN A 3 -24.86 32.85 -13.62
CA GLN A 3 -24.63 34.16 -13.05
C GLN A 3 -23.69 34.03 -11.86
N ILE A 4 -22.58 34.78 -11.86
CA ILE A 4 -21.60 34.78 -10.77
C ILE A 4 -21.48 36.21 -10.23
N PRO A 5 -21.75 36.46 -8.92
CA PRO A 5 -21.57 37.79 -8.34
C PRO A 5 -20.09 38.21 -8.37
N GLY A 6 -19.80 39.45 -8.78
CA GLY A 6 -18.43 39.94 -8.98
C GLY A 6 -17.56 39.94 -7.71
N GLN A 7 -18.18 40.03 -6.53
CA GLN A 7 -17.49 40.01 -5.23
C GLN A 7 -16.70 38.72 -4.99
N TRP A 8 -17.17 37.58 -5.51
CA TRP A 8 -16.51 36.28 -5.36
C TRP A 8 -15.10 36.27 -5.93
N ILE A 9 -14.82 37.12 -6.93
CA ILE A 9 -13.49 37.22 -7.56
C ILE A 9 -12.50 37.89 -6.60
N SER A 10 -12.93 38.98 -5.93
CA SER A 10 -12.13 39.62 -4.89
C SER A 10 -11.93 38.71 -3.68
N HIS A 11 -12.97 37.96 -3.27
CA HIS A 11 -12.85 36.99 -2.17
C HIS A 11 -11.91 35.84 -2.53
N ALA A 12 -12.00 35.30 -3.74
CA ALA A 12 -11.10 34.24 -4.22
C ALA A 12 -9.64 34.71 -4.27
N HIS A 13 -9.37 35.91 -4.77
CA HIS A 13 -8.05 36.53 -4.74
C HIS A 13 -7.51 36.64 -3.30
N THR A 14 -8.30 37.25 -2.42
CA THR A 14 -7.89 37.53 -1.03
C THR A 14 -7.64 36.23 -0.25
N ALA A 15 -8.54 35.25 -0.38
CA ALA A 15 -8.40 33.97 0.28
C ALA A 15 -7.18 33.19 -0.21
N ALA A 16 -6.96 33.13 -1.53
CA ALA A 16 -5.80 32.45 -2.11
C ALA A 16 -4.48 33.13 -1.74
N ALA A 17 -4.43 34.47 -1.78
CA ALA A 17 -3.24 35.23 -1.41
C ALA A 17 -2.87 35.02 0.07
N TYR A 18 -3.83 35.15 1.01
CA TYR A 18 -3.56 34.90 2.42
C TYR A 18 -3.24 33.43 2.71
N ALA A 19 -3.88 32.48 2.03
CA ALA A 19 -3.54 31.07 2.15
C ALA A 19 -2.10 30.78 1.73
N ALA A 20 -1.56 31.49 0.72
CA ALA A 20 -0.16 31.35 0.32
C ALA A 20 0.79 31.75 1.45
N PHE A 21 0.63 32.94 2.00
CA PHE A 21 1.52 33.47 3.04
C PHE A 21 1.37 32.74 4.38
N PHE A 22 0.14 32.54 4.87
CA PHE A 22 -0.07 31.81 6.13
C PHE A 22 0.25 30.33 6.01
N GLY A 23 -0.05 29.70 4.86
CA GLY A 23 0.30 28.31 4.60
C GLY A 23 1.81 28.08 4.65
N ALA A 24 2.58 28.94 3.97
CA ALA A 24 4.03 28.89 4.01
C ALA A 24 4.59 29.15 5.42
N PHE A 25 4.04 30.13 6.15
CA PHE A 25 4.44 30.40 7.53
C PHE A 25 4.20 29.21 8.48
N ILE A 26 3.02 28.61 8.45
CA ILE A 26 2.68 27.46 9.31
C ILE A 26 3.62 26.28 9.02
N VAL A 27 3.86 25.99 7.74
CA VAL A 27 4.73 24.88 7.33
C VAL A 27 6.19 25.16 7.67
N GLY A 28 6.67 26.39 7.41
CA GLY A 28 8.04 26.81 7.72
C GLY A 28 8.33 26.78 9.22
N VAL A 29 7.42 27.27 10.06
CA VAL A 29 7.55 27.20 11.53
C VAL A 29 7.48 25.74 12.02
N ALA A 30 6.66 24.89 11.42
CA ALA A 30 6.55 23.49 11.84
C ALA A 30 7.78 22.64 11.49
N LEU A 31 8.47 22.94 10.38
CA LEU A 31 9.53 22.07 9.84
C LEU A 31 10.93 22.67 9.93
N HIS A 32 11.06 23.99 9.77
CA HIS A 32 12.34 24.68 9.57
C HIS A 32 12.54 25.91 10.47
N TYR A 33 11.85 26.01 11.60
CA TYR A 33 11.85 27.20 12.47
C TYR A 33 13.22 27.85 12.70
N GLU A 34 14.18 27.13 13.28
CA GLU A 34 15.51 27.68 13.57
C GLU A 34 16.24 28.19 12.32
N LYS A 35 15.96 27.57 11.17
CA LYS A 35 16.62 27.89 9.90
C LYS A 35 16.01 29.12 9.21
N ILE A 36 14.71 29.37 9.38
CA ILE A 36 14.01 30.51 8.76
C ILE A 36 14.09 31.80 9.61
N VAL A 37 14.38 31.68 10.90
CA VAL A 37 14.63 32.84 11.79
C VAL A 37 16.09 33.28 11.79
N GLN A 38 16.99 32.49 11.19
CA GLN A 38 18.41 32.81 11.08
C GLN A 38 18.67 33.88 10.02
N ASN A 39 19.54 34.85 10.33
CA ASN A 39 20.10 35.80 9.36
C ASN A 39 21.63 35.61 9.23
N GLU A 40 22.30 36.49 8.48
CA GLU A 40 23.76 36.41 8.22
C GLU A 40 24.65 36.54 9.47
N HIS A 41 24.12 37.02 10.59
CA HIS A 41 24.90 37.38 11.78
C HIS A 41 24.39 36.74 13.08
N PHE A 42 23.08 36.52 13.19
CA PHE A 42 22.40 36.03 14.39
C PHE A 42 21.34 34.98 14.02
N GLY A 43 21.06 34.08 14.96
CA GLY A 43 19.96 33.12 14.87
C GLY A 43 19.22 33.04 16.20
N TYR A 44 18.39 32.00 16.35
CA TYR A 44 17.71 31.73 17.61
C TYR A 44 18.74 31.59 18.76
N PRO A 45 18.50 32.17 19.96
CA PRO A 45 17.27 32.82 20.44
C PRO A 45 17.20 34.34 20.23
N ILE A 46 18.21 34.97 19.63
CA ILE A 46 18.26 36.43 19.45
C ILE A 46 17.23 36.85 18.40
N GLU A 47 17.21 36.12 17.28
CA GLU A 47 16.20 36.28 16.24
C GLU A 47 15.20 35.13 16.34
N TRP A 48 13.93 35.47 16.44
CA TRP A 48 12.87 34.50 16.77
C TRP A 48 11.63 34.61 15.88
N PHE A 49 11.57 35.61 15.00
CA PHE A 49 10.50 35.75 14.01
C PHE A 49 11.06 35.79 12.58
N PRO A 50 10.56 34.96 11.65
CA PRO A 50 11.15 34.83 10.31
C PRO A 50 10.67 35.95 9.37
N SER A 51 11.55 36.38 8.47
CA SER A 51 11.20 37.26 7.36
C SER A 51 10.26 36.56 6.37
N VAL A 52 9.52 37.34 5.58
CA VAL A 52 8.67 36.84 4.50
C VAL A 52 9.53 36.08 3.49
N SER A 53 10.65 36.67 3.06
CA SER A 53 11.54 36.08 2.05
C SER A 53 12.10 34.72 2.50
N ALA A 54 12.57 34.60 3.74
CA ALA A 54 13.05 33.33 4.28
C ALA A 54 11.94 32.26 4.37
N THR A 55 10.71 32.70 4.66
CA THR A 55 9.55 31.81 4.81
C THR A 55 9.06 31.23 3.48
N ILE A 56 9.20 31.96 2.37
CA ILE A 56 8.60 31.58 1.08
C ILE A 56 9.61 31.17 0.01
N GLY A 57 10.89 31.51 0.16
CA GLY A 57 11.93 31.30 -0.86
C GLY A 57 12.89 30.16 -0.57
N ASP A 58 13.26 29.94 0.70
CA ASP A 58 14.51 29.24 0.98
C ASP A 58 14.41 27.71 0.96
N ARG A 59 13.24 27.14 1.30
CA ARG A 59 13.15 25.72 1.66
C ARG A 59 11.87 25.03 1.19
N TYR A 60 12.02 23.75 0.88
CA TYR A 60 10.92 22.82 0.63
C TYR A 60 10.52 22.14 1.95
N PRO A 61 9.22 21.99 2.27
CA PRO A 61 8.05 22.16 1.40
C PRO A 61 7.33 23.52 1.45
N GLU A 62 7.67 24.45 2.35
CA GLU A 62 6.98 25.74 2.53
C GLU A 62 6.98 26.61 1.25
N ARG A 63 8.09 26.64 0.50
CA ARG A 63 8.18 27.28 -0.82
C ARG A 63 7.13 26.74 -1.79
N ALA A 64 6.95 25.41 -1.85
CA ALA A 64 5.99 24.79 -2.76
C ALA A 64 4.55 25.15 -2.38
N VAL A 65 4.25 25.21 -1.08
CA VAL A 65 2.93 25.65 -0.58
C VAL A 65 2.63 27.09 -1.00
N PHE A 66 3.60 28.00 -0.83
CA PHE A 66 3.46 29.39 -1.30
C PHE A 66 3.18 29.46 -2.81
N GLN A 67 4.02 28.81 -3.61
CA GLN A 67 3.94 28.84 -5.07
C GLN A 67 2.63 28.27 -5.61
N ILE A 68 2.09 27.21 -5.01
CA ILE A 68 0.81 26.62 -5.41
C ILE A 68 -0.36 27.59 -5.17
N PHE A 69 -0.42 28.20 -3.98
CA PHE A 69 -1.51 29.13 -3.66
C PHE A 69 -1.41 30.45 -4.45
N ILE A 70 -0.19 30.93 -4.75
CA ILE A 70 -0.02 32.06 -5.68
C ILE A 70 -0.42 31.67 -7.12
N ALA A 71 -0.13 30.44 -7.57
CA ALA A 71 -0.62 29.94 -8.85
C ALA A 71 -2.15 30.00 -8.93
N ILE A 72 -2.82 29.54 -7.87
CA ILE A 72 -4.29 29.59 -7.75
C ILE A 72 -4.78 31.06 -7.71
N CYS A 73 -4.06 31.95 -7.02
CA CYS A 73 -4.38 33.37 -6.91
C CYS A 73 -4.28 34.11 -8.27
N SER A 74 -3.42 33.65 -9.19
CA SER A 74 -3.19 34.29 -10.48
C SER A 74 -4.47 34.51 -11.29
N GLY A 75 -5.35 33.52 -11.38
CA GLY A 75 -6.62 33.59 -12.11
C GLY A 75 -7.55 34.68 -11.57
N PRO A 76 -7.95 34.62 -10.28
CA PRO A 76 -8.69 35.68 -9.61
C PRO A 76 -8.01 37.05 -9.70
N ARG A 77 -6.68 37.11 -9.64
CA ARG A 77 -5.91 38.36 -9.72
C ARG A 77 -6.08 39.05 -11.07
N PHE A 78 -5.85 38.35 -12.17
CA PHE A 78 -6.03 38.92 -13.51
C PHE A 78 -7.48 39.32 -13.75
N LEU A 79 -8.43 38.54 -13.25
CA LEU A 79 -9.85 38.84 -13.37
C LEU A 79 -10.24 40.08 -12.53
N LEU A 80 -9.65 40.27 -11.35
CA LEU A 80 -9.82 41.48 -10.53
C LEU A 80 -9.34 42.72 -11.29
N VAL A 81 -8.14 42.68 -11.89
CA VAL A 81 -7.62 43.80 -12.70
C VAL A 81 -8.53 44.08 -13.90
N PHE A 82 -9.01 43.04 -14.58
CA PHE A 82 -9.93 43.17 -15.72
C PHE A 82 -11.29 43.75 -15.33
N LEU A 83 -11.88 43.29 -14.22
CA LEU A 83 -13.14 43.84 -13.73
C LEU A 83 -12.99 45.28 -13.24
N PHE A 84 -11.86 45.61 -12.62
CA PHE A 84 -11.56 46.99 -12.24
C PHE A 84 -11.44 47.88 -13.49
N TYR A 85 -10.80 47.42 -14.57
CA TYR A 85 -10.81 48.11 -15.86
C TYR A 85 -12.24 48.32 -16.38
N CYS A 86 -13.07 47.28 -16.40
CA CYS A 86 -14.47 47.38 -16.84
C CYS A 86 -15.30 48.38 -16.02
N LEU A 87 -14.99 48.55 -14.73
CA LEU A 87 -15.63 49.51 -13.84
C LEU A 87 -15.33 50.96 -14.19
N VAL A 88 -14.06 51.24 -14.50
CA VAL A 88 -13.57 52.62 -14.62
C VAL A 88 -13.43 53.07 -16.08
N ASN A 89 -13.56 52.15 -17.04
CA ASN A 89 -13.43 52.45 -18.46
C ASN A 89 -14.60 53.31 -18.98
N ARG A 90 -14.30 54.55 -19.36
CA ARG A 90 -15.22 55.50 -20.00
C ARG A 90 -14.77 55.80 -21.44
N LYS A 91 -15.74 56.04 -22.34
CA LYS A 91 -15.44 56.40 -23.75
C LYS A 91 -14.65 57.71 -23.79
N GLY A 92 -13.44 57.69 -24.36
CA GLY A 92 -12.59 58.86 -24.57
C GLY A 92 -11.47 59.06 -23.55
N GLU A 93 -11.43 58.29 -22.45
CA GLU A 93 -10.40 58.41 -21.41
C GLU A 93 -9.38 57.25 -21.49
N SER A 94 -8.08 57.56 -21.57
CA SER A 94 -7.00 56.56 -21.63
C SER A 94 -6.54 56.05 -20.27
N GLY A 95 -6.87 56.74 -19.18
CA GLY A 95 -6.38 56.42 -17.83
C GLY A 95 -6.77 55.02 -17.35
N ALA A 96 -7.97 54.53 -17.68
CA ALA A 96 -8.42 53.19 -17.32
C ALA A 96 -7.52 52.09 -17.92
N LYS A 97 -7.10 52.28 -19.18
CA LYS A 97 -6.19 51.35 -19.88
C LYS A 97 -4.80 51.38 -19.26
N TRP A 98 -4.33 52.56 -18.86
CA TRP A 98 -3.04 52.71 -18.19
C TRP A 98 -3.03 52.00 -16.82
N VAL A 99 -4.04 52.22 -15.97
CA VAL A 99 -4.16 51.54 -14.67
C VAL A 99 -4.26 50.03 -14.84
N ALA A 100 -5.02 49.55 -15.82
CA ALA A 100 -5.09 48.12 -16.15
C ALA A 100 -3.73 47.55 -16.57
N GLY A 101 -2.98 48.28 -17.40
CA GLY A 101 -1.62 47.91 -17.82
C GLY A 101 -0.65 47.82 -16.64
N VAL A 102 -0.69 48.80 -15.73
CA VAL A 102 0.09 48.78 -14.48
C VAL A 102 -0.30 47.59 -13.61
N GLY A 103 -1.59 47.28 -13.48
CA GLY A 103 -2.08 46.13 -12.72
C GLY A 103 -1.64 44.78 -13.28
N VAL A 104 -1.63 44.63 -14.62
CA VAL A 104 -1.11 43.45 -15.30
C VAL A 104 0.40 43.33 -15.10
N PHE A 105 1.15 44.42 -15.30
CA PHE A 105 2.60 44.45 -15.09
C PHE A 105 2.96 44.05 -13.65
N ARG A 106 2.30 44.66 -12.66
CA ARG A 106 2.45 44.31 -11.24
C ARG A 106 2.11 42.84 -10.96
N THR A 107 1.11 42.29 -11.62
CA THR A 107 0.75 40.87 -11.45
C THR A 107 1.82 39.94 -12.03
N LEU A 108 2.40 40.29 -13.19
CA LEU A 108 3.47 39.51 -13.82
C LEU A 108 4.77 39.58 -13.01
N THR A 109 5.15 40.74 -12.50
CA THR A 109 6.36 40.86 -11.66
C THR A 109 6.21 40.14 -10.33
N CYS A 110 4.98 40.06 -9.78
CA CYS A 110 4.68 39.21 -8.62
C CYS A 110 4.96 37.72 -8.89
N GLY A 111 4.48 37.21 -10.03
CA GLY A 111 4.81 35.86 -10.48
C GLY A 111 6.32 35.68 -10.68
N GLY A 112 6.99 36.69 -11.24
CA GLY A 112 8.44 36.72 -11.44
C GLY A 112 9.22 36.40 -10.17
N TRP A 113 9.05 37.19 -9.10
CA TRP A 113 9.79 36.96 -7.84
C TRP A 113 9.28 35.74 -7.04
N THR A 114 8.05 35.28 -7.31
CA THR A 114 7.50 34.05 -6.69
C THR A 114 8.13 32.77 -7.24
N TYR A 115 8.36 32.71 -8.55
CA TYR A 115 8.89 31.50 -9.22
C TYR A 115 10.39 31.55 -9.48
N VAL A 116 10.97 32.74 -9.66
CA VAL A 116 12.42 32.98 -9.62
C VAL A 116 12.75 33.37 -8.19
N THR A 117 13.12 32.39 -7.37
CA THR A 117 13.40 32.64 -5.95
C THR A 117 14.81 33.21 -5.75
N SER A 118 15.03 33.89 -4.62
CA SER A 118 16.34 34.41 -4.23
C SER A 118 17.44 33.34 -4.16
N THR A 119 17.07 32.08 -3.90
CA THR A 119 18.00 30.95 -3.92
C THR A 119 18.36 30.48 -5.32
N ASP A 120 17.48 30.67 -6.31
CA ASP A 120 17.73 30.22 -7.69
C ASP A 120 18.50 31.26 -8.50
N ASP A 121 18.09 32.53 -8.41
CA ASP A 121 18.73 33.66 -9.08
C ASP A 121 18.40 34.97 -8.34
N HIS A 122 19.36 35.45 -7.55
CA HIS A 122 19.19 36.61 -6.68
C HIS A 122 18.95 37.91 -7.48
N ASP A 123 19.63 38.09 -8.62
CA ASP A 123 19.56 39.33 -9.40
C ASP A 123 18.19 39.48 -10.07
N TRP A 124 17.70 38.42 -10.72
CA TRP A 124 16.37 38.45 -11.33
C TRP A 124 15.25 38.53 -10.30
N HIS A 125 15.39 37.86 -9.15
CA HIS A 125 14.45 37.95 -8.04
C HIS A 125 14.28 39.41 -7.57
N ASP A 126 15.38 40.11 -7.32
CA ASP A 126 15.37 41.50 -6.87
C ASP A 126 14.79 42.44 -7.92
N ILE A 127 15.12 42.26 -9.21
CA ILE A 127 14.54 43.05 -10.31
C ILE A 127 13.01 42.92 -10.31
N PHE A 128 12.48 41.71 -10.18
CA PHE A 128 11.03 41.48 -10.16
C PHE A 128 10.38 42.06 -8.89
N MET A 129 10.99 41.90 -7.72
CA MET A 129 10.50 42.45 -6.46
C MET A 129 10.47 43.99 -6.46
N ILE A 130 11.56 44.64 -6.89
CA ILE A 130 11.64 46.09 -7.00
C ILE A 130 10.61 46.61 -8.02
N SER A 131 10.52 45.95 -9.18
CA SER A 131 9.53 46.30 -10.22
C SER A 131 8.09 46.19 -9.70
N TYR A 132 7.79 45.18 -8.88
CA TYR A 132 6.51 45.03 -8.20
C TYR A 132 6.23 46.21 -7.26
N LEU A 133 7.17 46.52 -6.36
CA LEU A 133 7.03 47.61 -5.38
C LEU A 133 6.87 48.98 -6.06
N VAL A 134 7.66 49.25 -7.10
CA VAL A 134 7.56 50.49 -7.89
C VAL A 134 6.21 50.57 -8.59
N ALA A 135 5.70 49.46 -9.13
CA ALA A 135 4.39 49.40 -9.78
C ALA A 135 3.20 49.49 -8.80
N THR A 136 3.41 49.22 -7.51
CA THR A 136 2.37 49.37 -6.47
C THR A 136 1.93 50.82 -6.32
N LEU A 137 2.85 51.80 -6.38
CA LEU A 137 2.50 53.22 -6.28
C LEU A 137 1.53 53.71 -7.38
N PRO A 138 1.84 53.56 -8.69
CA PRO A 138 0.91 53.94 -9.75
C PRO A 138 -0.39 53.12 -9.73
N TRP A 139 -0.35 51.85 -9.31
CA TRP A 139 -1.56 51.04 -9.11
C TRP A 139 -2.46 51.64 -8.02
N THR A 140 -1.90 51.92 -6.85
CA THR A 140 -2.64 52.46 -5.70
C THR A 140 -3.23 53.84 -5.98
N ILE A 141 -2.44 54.74 -6.59
CA ILE A 141 -2.90 56.07 -7.00
C ILE A 141 -3.99 55.94 -8.07
N GLY A 142 -3.77 55.11 -9.09
CA GLY A 142 -4.74 54.85 -10.15
C GLY A 142 -6.07 54.35 -9.60
N CYS A 143 -6.02 53.37 -8.69
CA CYS A 143 -7.21 52.86 -8.01
C CYS A 143 -7.91 53.95 -7.19
N LEU A 144 -7.18 54.77 -6.42
CA LEU A 144 -7.76 55.84 -5.60
C LEU A 144 -8.44 56.94 -6.43
N ILE A 145 -7.85 57.35 -7.55
CA ILE A 145 -8.39 58.40 -8.43
C ILE A 145 -9.62 57.90 -9.19
N MET A 146 -9.58 56.65 -9.67
CA MET A 146 -10.59 56.12 -10.58
C MET A 146 -11.73 55.35 -9.88
N SER A 147 -11.63 55.12 -8.58
CA SER A 147 -12.67 54.49 -7.78
C SER A 147 -14.02 55.17 -7.99
N PRO A 148 -15.14 54.42 -8.08
CA PRO A 148 -16.47 55.00 -7.97
C PRO A 148 -16.62 55.80 -6.66
N PRO A 149 -17.54 56.79 -6.59
CA PRO A 149 -17.76 57.62 -5.42
C PRO A 149 -18.48 56.84 -4.30
N ASN A 150 -17.81 55.83 -3.75
CA ASN A 150 -18.22 55.07 -2.58
C ASN A 150 -17.39 55.56 -1.38
N PRO A 151 -18.00 56.31 -0.43
CA PRO A 151 -17.27 56.87 0.71
C PRO A 151 -16.51 55.82 1.53
N ARG A 152 -17.08 54.61 1.67
CA ARG A 152 -16.49 53.52 2.45
C ARG A 152 -15.27 52.93 1.75
N THR A 153 -15.35 52.63 0.45
CA THR A 153 -14.22 52.12 -0.34
C THR A 153 -13.06 53.12 -0.33
N ILE A 154 -13.35 54.40 -0.58
CA ILE A 154 -12.32 55.46 -0.67
C ILE A 154 -11.63 55.65 0.68
N GLN A 155 -12.38 55.69 1.79
CA GLN A 155 -11.79 55.79 3.13
C GLN A 155 -10.88 54.60 3.44
N LEU A 156 -11.33 53.36 3.21
CA LEU A 156 -10.53 52.17 3.46
C LEU A 156 -9.25 52.13 2.60
N ARG A 157 -9.35 52.46 1.30
CA ARG A 157 -8.16 52.56 0.43
C ARG A 157 -7.18 53.63 0.89
N LYS A 158 -7.66 54.79 1.35
CA LYS A 158 -6.80 55.85 1.90
C LYS A 158 -6.08 55.38 3.17
N TYR A 159 -6.79 54.74 4.09
CA TYR A 159 -6.17 54.20 5.31
C TYR A 159 -5.13 53.12 5.00
N LEU A 160 -5.48 52.14 4.15
CA LEU A 160 -4.59 51.04 3.78
C LEU A 160 -3.38 51.53 2.99
N ALA A 161 -3.56 52.45 2.04
CA ALA A 161 -2.45 53.05 1.30
C ALA A 161 -1.53 53.85 2.23
N SER A 162 -2.10 54.67 3.13
CA SER A 162 -1.32 55.46 4.09
C SER A 162 -0.55 54.56 5.05
N ALA A 163 -1.18 53.47 5.52
CA ALA A 163 -0.53 52.47 6.37
C ALA A 163 0.59 51.73 5.62
N PHE A 164 0.35 51.33 4.36
CA PHE A 164 1.35 50.63 3.54
C PHE A 164 2.59 51.51 3.33
N PHE A 165 2.44 52.72 2.78
CA PHE A 165 3.57 53.63 2.55
C PHE A 165 4.19 54.13 3.85
N GLY A 166 3.39 54.32 4.91
CA GLY A 166 3.89 54.67 6.24
C GLY A 166 4.75 53.58 6.86
N THR A 167 4.45 52.31 6.59
CA THR A 167 5.22 51.15 7.10
C THR A 167 6.59 51.00 6.42
N ILE A 168 6.78 51.56 5.23
CA ILE A 168 8.08 51.54 4.53
C ILE A 168 9.15 52.29 5.34
N VAL A 169 8.79 53.38 6.03
CA VAL A 169 9.76 54.19 6.80
C VAL A 169 10.42 53.38 7.93
N PRO A 170 9.68 52.77 8.88
CA PRO A 170 10.29 51.92 9.89
C PRO A 170 10.91 50.64 9.29
N LEU A 171 10.36 50.08 8.21
CA LEU A 171 10.97 48.94 7.51
C LEU A 171 12.40 49.27 7.05
N VAL A 172 12.60 50.38 6.35
CA VAL A 172 13.93 50.81 5.85
C VAL A 172 14.86 51.13 7.02
N TYR A 173 14.36 51.76 8.09
CA TYR A 173 15.15 52.00 9.29
C TYR A 173 15.69 50.69 9.89
N PHE A 174 14.82 49.71 10.14
CA PHE A 174 15.23 48.41 10.67
C PHE A 174 16.00 47.55 9.66
N PHE A 175 15.82 47.81 8.36
CA PHE A 175 16.65 47.24 7.30
C PHE A 175 18.12 47.65 7.49
N ILE A 176 18.36 48.96 7.68
CA ILE A 176 19.71 49.51 7.90
C ILE A 176 20.26 49.03 9.25
N GLN A 177 19.44 48.97 10.30
CA GLN A 177 19.89 48.50 11.62
C GLN A 177 20.39 47.04 11.59
N HIS A 178 19.73 46.16 10.82
CA HIS A 178 20.19 44.77 10.73
C HIS A 178 21.32 44.58 9.71
N LYS A 179 21.26 45.15 8.49
CA LYS A 179 22.29 44.94 7.46
C LYS A 179 23.57 45.72 7.71
N VAL A 180 23.46 46.98 8.11
CA VAL A 180 24.62 47.89 8.21
C VAL A 180 25.14 47.96 9.64
N HIS A 181 24.26 48.21 10.61
CA HIS A 181 24.66 48.39 12.00
C HIS A 181 24.72 47.08 12.81
N ARG A 182 24.25 45.96 12.24
CA ARG A 182 24.31 44.61 12.83
C ARG A 182 23.76 44.55 14.27
N VAL A 183 22.66 45.27 14.52
CA VAL A 183 22.03 45.34 15.84
C VAL A 183 21.27 44.03 16.13
N PRO A 184 21.54 43.33 17.25
CA PRO A 184 20.80 42.12 17.64
C PRO A 184 19.28 42.37 17.77
N GLY A 185 18.44 41.51 17.18
CA GLY A 185 16.97 41.61 17.24
C GLY A 185 16.35 42.60 16.25
N ALA A 186 17.16 43.34 15.49
CA ALA A 186 16.67 44.25 14.47
C ALA A 186 16.02 43.52 13.28
N TYR A 187 16.46 42.29 12.98
CA TYR A 187 15.90 41.49 11.89
C TYR A 187 14.49 40.98 12.21
N THR A 188 14.23 40.54 13.44
CA THR A 188 12.88 40.20 13.92
C THR A 188 11.94 41.39 13.80
N THR A 189 12.40 42.59 14.18
CA THR A 189 11.58 43.81 14.06
C THR A 189 11.33 44.19 12.60
N TYR A 190 12.35 44.07 11.75
CA TYR A 190 12.22 44.22 10.30
C TYR A 190 11.17 43.25 9.71
N ALA A 191 11.22 41.97 10.11
CA ALA A 191 10.31 40.95 9.63
C ALA A 191 8.83 41.29 9.93
N PHE A 192 8.51 41.84 11.12
CA PHE A 192 7.14 42.27 11.42
C PHE A 192 6.61 43.34 10.46
N PHE A 193 7.46 44.30 10.07
CA PHE A 193 7.07 45.33 9.11
C PHE A 193 6.96 44.77 7.68
N GLU A 194 7.80 43.80 7.32
CA GLU A 194 7.74 43.12 6.02
C GLU A 194 6.44 42.31 5.88
N TRP A 195 6.09 41.51 6.89
CA TRP A 195 4.80 40.81 6.96
C TRP A 195 3.61 41.79 6.92
N SER A 196 3.72 42.92 7.62
CA SER A 196 2.68 43.95 7.61
C SER A 196 2.46 44.54 6.22
N LEU A 197 3.52 44.81 5.44
CA LEU A 197 3.40 45.31 4.07
C LEU A 197 2.63 44.34 3.17
N VAL A 198 2.95 43.05 3.23
CA VAL A 198 2.25 42.03 2.45
C VAL A 198 0.76 41.98 2.82
N LEU A 199 0.45 41.98 4.11
CA LEU A 199 -0.93 41.90 4.58
C LEU A 199 -1.76 43.13 4.15
N LEU A 200 -1.16 44.32 4.24
CA LEU A 200 -1.78 45.58 3.82
C LEU A 200 -1.98 45.65 2.31
N ASP A 201 -1.06 45.10 1.53
CA ASP A 201 -1.13 45.07 0.08
C ASP A 201 -2.29 44.20 -0.43
N VAL A 202 -2.41 42.98 0.12
CA VAL A 202 -3.55 42.08 -0.18
C VAL A 202 -4.87 42.70 0.30
N ALA A 203 -4.86 43.34 1.48
CA ALA A 203 -6.04 44.01 2.02
C ALA A 203 -6.51 45.18 1.13
N PHE A 204 -5.58 45.94 0.54
CA PHE A 204 -5.91 47.06 -0.36
C PHE A 204 -6.73 46.57 -1.57
N ASP A 205 -6.31 45.44 -2.16
CA ASP A 205 -7.02 44.85 -3.30
C ASP A 205 -8.33 44.16 -2.86
N ALA A 206 -8.41 43.64 -1.63
CA ALA A 206 -9.65 43.07 -1.07
C ALA A 206 -10.81 44.09 -0.97
N VAL A 207 -10.50 45.38 -0.84
CA VAL A 207 -11.51 46.46 -0.84
C VAL A 207 -12.31 46.51 -2.15
N THR A 208 -11.78 45.96 -3.26
CA THR A 208 -12.51 45.86 -4.54
C THR A 208 -13.79 45.03 -4.43
N ALA A 209 -13.96 44.18 -3.41
CA ALA A 209 -15.22 43.47 -3.14
C ALA A 209 -16.41 44.43 -2.94
N PHE A 210 -16.19 45.63 -2.36
CA PHE A 210 -17.23 46.64 -2.23
C PHE A 210 -17.58 47.28 -3.58
N ASP A 211 -16.58 47.48 -4.44
CA ASP A 211 -16.77 48.02 -5.78
C ASP A 211 -17.45 47.00 -6.71
N PHE A 212 -17.16 45.71 -6.55
CA PHE A 212 -17.74 44.62 -7.35
C PHE A 212 -19.11 44.14 -6.82
N SER A 213 -19.63 44.75 -5.75
CA SER A 213 -20.99 44.49 -5.26
C SER A 213 -22.06 44.80 -6.31
N THR A 214 -21.76 45.68 -7.25
CA THR A 214 -22.66 46.09 -8.34
C THR A 214 -22.42 45.32 -9.65
N PHE A 215 -21.51 44.34 -9.67
CA PHE A 215 -21.22 43.54 -10.87
C PHE A 215 -21.74 42.12 -10.78
N GLU A 216 -22.20 41.63 -11.94
CA GLU A 216 -22.52 40.23 -12.17
C GLU A 216 -21.81 39.76 -13.45
N VAL A 217 -21.08 38.65 -13.36
CA VAL A 217 -20.46 38.01 -14.52
C VAL A 217 -21.46 37.02 -15.11
N VAL A 218 -21.98 37.34 -16.29
CA VAL A 218 -22.93 36.50 -17.02
C VAL A 218 -22.19 35.72 -18.10
N VAL A 219 -22.12 34.39 -17.94
CA VAL A 219 -21.56 33.52 -18.99
C VAL A 219 -22.68 33.18 -19.97
N LYS A 220 -22.65 33.81 -21.15
CA LYS A 220 -23.61 33.58 -22.24
C LYS A 220 -22.97 32.76 -23.36
N ASP A 221 -23.54 31.60 -23.62
CA ASP A 221 -23.17 30.78 -24.74
C ASP A 221 -23.84 31.29 -26.02
N VAL A 222 -23.13 32.17 -26.72
CA VAL A 222 -23.64 32.89 -27.91
C VAL A 222 -23.83 31.95 -29.11
N LYS A 223 -23.08 30.85 -29.17
CA LYS A 223 -23.12 29.87 -30.27
C LYS A 223 -23.78 28.54 -29.87
N GLY A 224 -24.30 28.43 -28.66
CA GLY A 224 -24.96 27.25 -28.10
C GLY A 224 -24.05 26.02 -27.92
N LEU A 225 -22.72 26.16 -27.96
CA LEU A 225 -21.74 25.05 -27.88
C LEU A 225 -21.70 24.36 -26.51
N SER A 226 -22.18 25.03 -25.46
CA SER A 226 -22.25 24.48 -24.11
C SER A 226 -23.28 23.35 -24.04
N ARG A 227 -22.97 22.32 -23.25
CA ARG A 227 -23.86 21.17 -22.99
C ARG A 227 -25.11 21.50 -22.17
N GLY A 228 -25.44 22.79 -22.03
CA GLY A 228 -26.58 23.30 -21.29
C GLY A 228 -27.88 23.16 -22.08
N ASP A 229 -28.60 22.09 -21.79
CA ASP A 229 -30.07 21.97 -21.81
C ASP A 229 -30.87 21.93 -23.13
N LYS A 230 -30.27 21.89 -24.33
CA LYS A 230 -31.02 21.46 -25.54
C LYS A 230 -30.20 20.57 -26.48
N GLN A 231 -30.72 19.37 -26.73
CA GLN A 231 -30.20 18.34 -27.64
C GLN A 231 -29.85 18.90 -29.03
N ARG A 232 -28.69 18.53 -29.57
CA ARG A 232 -28.19 18.98 -30.89
C ARG A 232 -28.05 17.85 -31.88
N VAL A 233 -28.12 18.18 -33.17
CA VAL A 233 -27.94 17.24 -34.30
C VAL A 233 -26.50 16.68 -34.42
N HIS A 234 -25.49 17.34 -33.83
CA HIS A 234 -24.13 16.77 -33.71
C HIS A 234 -24.04 15.65 -32.65
N ASP A 235 -25.06 15.53 -31.78
CA ASP A 235 -25.26 14.33 -30.97
C ASP A 235 -25.63 13.12 -31.83
N ALA A 236 -26.12 13.24 -33.06
CA ALA A 236 -26.55 12.08 -33.88
C ALA A 236 -25.36 11.20 -34.34
N VAL A 237 -24.17 11.79 -34.51
CA VAL A 237 -22.95 11.06 -34.87
C VAL A 237 -22.28 10.45 -33.62
N LEU A 238 -22.27 11.18 -32.50
CA LEU A 238 -21.89 10.64 -31.18
C LEU A 238 -22.93 9.65 -30.62
N GLU A 239 -24.19 9.70 -31.05
CA GLU A 239 -25.28 8.78 -30.67
C GLU A 239 -25.06 7.39 -31.25
N LYS A 240 -24.45 7.29 -32.44
CA LYS A 240 -23.99 6.01 -32.98
C LYS A 240 -22.94 5.33 -32.09
N GLU A 241 -22.12 6.08 -31.35
CA GLU A 241 -21.19 5.55 -30.34
C GLU A 241 -21.79 5.49 -28.91
N LYS A 242 -22.73 6.39 -28.53
CA LYS A 242 -23.48 6.37 -27.26
C LYS A 242 -24.45 5.19 -27.16
N ASN A 243 -24.76 4.51 -28.25
CA ASN A 243 -25.49 3.23 -28.22
C ASN A 243 -24.64 2.08 -27.64
N LYS A 244 -23.32 2.29 -27.41
CA LYS A 244 -22.51 1.34 -26.66
C LYS A 244 -22.80 1.45 -25.15
N PRO A 245 -22.95 0.31 -24.46
CA PRO A 245 -23.20 0.19 -23.01
C PRO A 245 -22.42 1.14 -22.11
N VAL A 246 -21.14 1.32 -22.43
CA VAL A 246 -20.14 2.03 -21.64
C VAL A 246 -20.36 3.55 -21.69
N GLY A 247 -20.69 4.11 -22.87
CA GLY A 247 -20.88 5.55 -23.05
C GLY A 247 -22.11 6.11 -22.33
N GLN A 248 -23.09 5.27 -22.01
CA GLN A 248 -24.33 5.68 -21.33
C GLN A 248 -24.17 5.85 -19.81
N VAL A 249 -23.11 5.31 -19.22
CA VAL A 249 -22.83 5.36 -17.77
C VAL A 249 -22.15 6.68 -17.37
N PHE A 250 -21.33 7.26 -18.25
CA PHE A 250 -20.53 8.46 -17.96
C PHE A 250 -21.23 9.80 -18.23
N ASN A 251 -22.47 9.81 -18.74
CA ASN A 251 -23.18 11.03 -19.15
C ASN A 251 -24.15 11.58 -18.09
N SER A 252 -23.75 11.63 -16.83
CA SER A 252 -24.65 12.01 -15.73
C SER A 252 -24.10 13.12 -14.83
N SER A 253 -24.98 14.02 -14.38
CA SER A 253 -24.64 15.10 -13.44
C SER A 253 -24.16 14.52 -12.11
N ALA A 254 -22.94 14.88 -11.68
CA ALA A 254 -22.37 14.41 -10.43
C ALA A 254 -23.18 14.89 -9.22
N ARG A 255 -23.47 13.96 -8.29
CA ARG A 255 -24.11 14.22 -7.00
C ARG A 255 -23.17 13.72 -5.90
N TRP A 256 -22.56 14.65 -5.18
CA TRP A 256 -21.57 14.35 -4.14
C TRP A 256 -22.07 13.36 -3.07
N GLN A 257 -23.36 13.37 -2.74
CA GLN A 257 -23.96 12.42 -1.80
C GLN A 257 -23.91 10.96 -2.31
N GLU A 258 -24.21 10.72 -3.58
CA GLU A 258 -24.19 9.38 -4.18
C GLU A 258 -22.76 8.87 -4.38
N ALA A 259 -21.81 9.78 -4.64
CA ALA A 259 -20.39 9.46 -4.69
C ALA A 259 -19.87 9.07 -3.30
N LEU A 260 -20.22 9.83 -2.26
CA LEU A 260 -19.84 9.54 -0.87
C LEU A 260 -20.42 8.21 -0.40
N ASP A 261 -21.67 7.90 -0.79
CA ASP A 261 -22.28 6.58 -0.55
C ASP A 261 -21.43 5.44 -1.11
N ALA A 262 -20.99 5.55 -2.36
CA ALA A 262 -20.16 4.53 -2.99
C ALA A 262 -18.80 4.37 -2.28
N VAL A 263 -18.16 5.49 -1.90
CA VAL A 263 -16.89 5.48 -1.16
C VAL A 263 -17.03 4.80 0.21
N CYS A 264 -18.06 5.16 0.98
CA CYS A 264 -18.31 4.55 2.29
C CYS A 264 -18.61 3.05 2.17
N ASP A 265 -19.40 2.65 1.16
CA ASP A 265 -19.74 1.25 0.91
C ASP A 265 -18.48 0.43 0.53
N VAL A 266 -17.61 0.97 -0.33
CA VAL A 266 -16.32 0.35 -0.68
C VAL A 266 -15.42 0.24 0.54
N PHE A 267 -15.37 1.28 1.39
CA PHE A 267 -14.54 1.28 2.59
C PHE A 267 -15.00 0.21 3.59
N ILE A 268 -16.30 -0.04 3.74
CA ILE A 268 -16.79 -1.19 4.54
C ILE A 268 -16.35 -2.52 3.92
N GLY A 269 -16.36 -2.64 2.59
CA GLY A 269 -15.81 -3.80 1.88
C GLY A 269 -14.33 -4.01 2.20
N PHE A 270 -13.54 -2.95 2.16
CA PHE A 270 -12.12 -2.95 2.51
C PHE A 270 -11.89 -3.40 3.97
N VAL A 271 -12.68 -2.90 4.92
CA VAL A 271 -12.58 -3.33 6.32
C VAL A 271 -12.95 -4.80 6.49
N PHE A 272 -13.97 -5.30 5.79
CA PHE A 272 -14.30 -6.73 5.82
C PHE A 272 -13.14 -7.60 5.34
N TRP A 273 -12.51 -7.26 4.22
CA TRP A 273 -11.36 -8.00 3.70
C TRP A 273 -10.13 -7.89 4.58
N THR A 274 -9.89 -6.72 5.18
CA THR A 274 -8.84 -6.52 6.20
C THR A 274 -9.03 -7.48 7.38
N VAL A 275 -10.26 -7.57 7.91
CA VAL A 275 -10.58 -8.44 9.03
C VAL A 275 -10.48 -9.92 8.64
N LEU A 276 -11.05 -10.31 7.49
CA LEU A 276 -11.02 -11.71 7.02
C LEU A 276 -9.60 -12.22 6.75
N THR A 277 -8.78 -11.41 6.08
CA THR A 277 -7.39 -11.78 5.73
C THR A 277 -6.49 -11.86 6.96
N SER A 278 -6.80 -11.12 8.03
CA SER A 278 -6.05 -11.23 9.30
C SER A 278 -6.33 -12.51 10.08
N LEU A 279 -7.46 -13.19 9.85
CA LEU A 279 -7.84 -14.37 10.63
C LEU A 279 -6.84 -15.51 10.47
N GLY A 280 -6.39 -15.78 9.24
CA GLY A 280 -5.41 -16.84 8.97
C GLY A 280 -4.12 -16.62 9.77
N LEU A 281 -3.58 -15.40 9.69
CA LEU A 281 -2.37 -14.98 10.39
C LEU A 281 -2.46 -15.17 11.91
N LEU A 282 -3.59 -14.80 12.50
CA LEU A 282 -3.78 -14.93 13.95
C LEU A 282 -4.01 -16.37 14.40
N VAL A 283 -4.71 -17.17 13.59
CA VAL A 283 -4.98 -18.58 13.95
C VAL A 283 -3.70 -19.39 13.87
N TRP A 284 -2.89 -19.19 12.83
CA TRP A 284 -1.71 -20.02 12.56
C TRP A 284 -0.59 -19.87 13.60
N TYR A 285 -0.53 -18.71 14.27
CA TYR A 285 0.38 -18.48 15.39
C TYR A 285 0.35 -19.59 16.46
N PHE A 286 -0.82 -20.09 16.83
CA PHE A 286 -0.92 -21.07 17.91
C PHE A 286 -0.36 -22.47 17.55
N PRO A 287 -0.78 -23.11 16.45
CA PRO A 287 -0.23 -24.40 16.07
C PRO A 287 1.27 -24.36 15.74
N LEU A 288 1.80 -23.22 15.29
CA LEU A 288 3.25 -23.00 15.16
C LEU A 288 3.97 -23.10 16.51
N TRP A 289 3.55 -22.31 17.50
CA TRP A 289 4.22 -22.30 18.82
C TRP A 289 3.95 -23.57 19.65
N HIS A 290 2.82 -24.25 19.42
CA HIS A 290 2.50 -25.52 20.07
C HIS A 290 3.04 -26.74 19.32
N MET A 291 3.61 -26.56 18.13
CA MET A 291 4.07 -27.64 17.25
C MET A 291 3.01 -28.73 17.04
N GLY A 292 1.75 -28.33 16.82
CA GLY A 292 0.62 -29.24 16.70
C GLY A 292 -0.75 -28.56 16.84
N ILE A 293 -1.82 -29.34 16.74
CA ILE A 293 -3.20 -28.82 16.87
C ILE A 293 -3.43 -28.27 18.28
N SER A 294 -3.73 -26.98 18.37
CA SER A 294 -3.86 -26.23 19.62
C SER A 294 -5.31 -26.09 20.11
N GLY A 295 -6.29 -26.34 19.25
CA GLY A 295 -7.71 -26.09 19.47
C GLY A 295 -8.18 -24.70 18.99
N TYR A 296 -7.25 -23.73 18.86
CA TYR A 296 -7.56 -22.40 18.34
C TYR A 296 -7.94 -22.41 16.85
N GLU A 297 -7.61 -23.48 16.12
CA GLU A 297 -7.98 -23.69 14.72
C GLU A 297 -9.50 -23.67 14.52
N ALA A 298 -10.29 -23.97 15.57
CA ALA A 298 -11.74 -23.83 15.55
C ALA A 298 -12.21 -22.40 15.20
N ALA A 299 -11.38 -21.37 15.40
CA ALA A 299 -11.67 -19.99 15.02
C ALA A 299 -11.88 -19.80 13.51
N VAL A 300 -11.34 -20.66 12.65
CA VAL A 300 -11.61 -20.65 11.19
C VAL A 300 -13.10 -20.81 10.90
N MET A 301 -13.84 -21.47 11.79
CA MET A 301 -15.29 -21.62 11.68
C MET A 301 -16.07 -20.31 11.84
N SER A 302 -15.43 -19.20 12.21
CA SER A 302 -16.09 -17.89 12.36
C SER A 302 -16.88 -17.44 11.12
N THR A 303 -16.46 -17.86 9.93
CA THR A 303 -17.10 -17.48 8.66
C THR A 303 -18.49 -18.10 8.44
N ILE A 304 -18.87 -19.16 9.16
CA ILE A 304 -20.16 -19.88 8.96
C ILE A 304 -21.37 -19.16 9.56
N SER A 305 -21.17 -17.99 10.16
CA SER A 305 -22.19 -17.19 10.84
C SER A 305 -23.51 -16.95 10.07
N PRO A 306 -23.57 -16.98 8.71
CA PRO A 306 -24.85 -16.91 8.00
C PRO A 306 -25.85 -17.99 8.40
N LEU A 307 -25.43 -19.09 9.04
CA LEU A 307 -26.35 -20.09 9.61
C LEU A 307 -27.35 -19.48 10.61
N MET A 308 -26.97 -18.39 11.28
CA MET A 308 -27.81 -17.64 12.22
C MET A 308 -29.03 -17.01 11.55
N LEU A 309 -29.00 -16.80 10.22
CA LEU A 309 -30.18 -16.38 9.46
C LEU A 309 -31.25 -17.49 9.38
N GLY A 310 -30.96 -18.71 9.84
CA GLY A 310 -31.95 -19.77 10.02
C GLY A 310 -32.87 -19.51 11.21
N ILE A 311 -32.39 -18.73 12.19
CA ILE A 311 -33.12 -18.38 13.41
C ILE A 311 -34.00 -17.14 13.13
N PRO A 312 -35.35 -17.24 13.16
CA PRO A 312 -36.23 -16.16 12.74
C PRO A 312 -36.04 -14.79 13.42
N PRO A 313 -35.82 -14.67 14.76
CA PRO A 313 -35.55 -13.37 15.37
C PRO A 313 -34.23 -12.76 14.90
N ILE A 314 -33.16 -13.55 14.81
CA ILE A 314 -31.85 -13.08 14.32
C ILE A 314 -31.95 -12.66 12.86
N ARG A 315 -32.58 -13.47 12.00
CA ARG A 315 -32.82 -13.11 10.60
C ARG A 315 -33.55 -11.78 10.45
N ARG A 316 -34.63 -11.56 11.21
CA ARG A 316 -35.39 -10.30 11.16
C ARG A 316 -34.51 -9.11 11.57
N PHE A 317 -33.72 -9.26 12.64
CA PHE A 317 -32.79 -8.24 13.09
C PHE A 317 -31.70 -7.94 12.05
N SER A 318 -30.98 -8.96 11.56
CA SER A 318 -29.89 -8.79 10.61
C SER A 318 -30.34 -8.16 9.29
N LEU A 319 -31.53 -8.52 8.79
CA LEU A 319 -32.07 -7.93 7.55
C LEU A 319 -32.58 -6.50 7.75
N LYS A 320 -33.13 -6.19 8.94
CA LYS A 320 -33.60 -4.83 9.27
C LYS A 320 -32.43 -3.87 9.50
N TYR A 321 -31.38 -4.32 10.20
CA TYR A 321 -30.27 -3.49 10.66
C TYR A 321 -28.87 -4.01 10.21
N PRO A 322 -28.63 -4.28 8.92
CA PRO A 322 -27.34 -4.80 8.46
C PRO A 322 -26.18 -3.80 8.70
N TYR A 323 -26.47 -2.50 8.70
CA TYR A 323 -25.48 -1.45 8.99
C TYR A 323 -24.97 -1.49 10.43
N VAL A 324 -25.79 -1.91 11.40
CA VAL A 324 -25.35 -2.10 12.79
C VAL A 324 -24.36 -3.24 12.86
N LEU A 325 -24.59 -4.32 12.09
CA LEU A 325 -23.64 -5.42 12.01
C LEU A 325 -22.33 -4.97 11.35
N HIS A 326 -22.37 -4.18 10.28
CA HIS A 326 -21.16 -3.60 9.68
C HIS A 326 -20.39 -2.70 10.65
N LEU A 327 -21.10 -1.87 11.44
CA LEU A 327 -20.50 -1.05 12.50
C LEU A 327 -19.81 -1.92 13.55
N LEU A 328 -20.49 -2.96 14.07
CA LEU A 328 -19.92 -3.89 15.05
C LEU A 328 -18.71 -4.63 14.49
N MET A 329 -18.77 -5.10 13.23
CA MET A 329 -17.64 -5.73 12.55
C MET A 329 -16.42 -4.81 12.54
N GLY A 330 -16.56 -3.55 12.11
CA GLY A 330 -15.43 -2.64 12.06
C GLY A 330 -14.97 -2.18 13.45
N MET A 331 -15.87 -2.02 14.42
CA MET A 331 -15.50 -1.70 15.80
C MET A 331 -14.64 -2.82 16.42
N PHE A 332 -15.08 -4.08 16.37
CA PHE A 332 -14.28 -5.19 16.89
C PHE A 332 -13.04 -5.44 16.03
N GLY A 333 -13.17 -5.41 14.71
CA GLY A 333 -12.06 -5.67 13.79
C GLY A 333 -10.92 -4.67 13.91
N LEU A 334 -11.22 -3.37 13.79
CA LEU A 334 -10.21 -2.31 13.76
C LEU A 334 -9.69 -1.91 15.13
N SER A 335 -10.32 -2.34 16.23
CA SER A 335 -9.79 -2.12 17.59
C SER A 335 -8.99 -3.31 18.12
N ALA A 336 -8.96 -4.45 17.42
CA ALA A 336 -8.26 -5.65 17.88
C ALA A 336 -6.74 -5.44 18.05
N TYR A 337 -6.14 -4.48 17.34
CA TYR A 337 -4.73 -4.12 17.51
C TYR A 337 -4.40 -3.57 18.91
N LEU A 338 -5.40 -3.08 19.67
CA LEU A 338 -5.24 -2.59 21.04
C LEU A 338 -5.13 -3.74 22.06
N ILE A 339 -5.47 -4.97 21.67
CA ILE A 339 -5.35 -6.14 22.55
C ILE A 339 -3.91 -6.64 22.51
N ASN A 340 -3.32 -6.77 23.70
CA ASN A 340 -1.94 -7.23 23.86
C ASN A 340 -1.83 -8.76 23.83
N SER A 341 -2.77 -9.50 24.43
CA SER A 341 -2.70 -10.97 24.42
C SER A 341 -3.04 -11.56 23.04
N PRO A 342 -2.25 -12.52 22.54
CA PRO A 342 -2.53 -13.23 21.29
C PRO A 342 -3.93 -13.85 21.23
N GLU A 343 -4.37 -14.52 22.31
CA GLU A 343 -5.66 -15.21 22.40
C GLU A 343 -6.83 -14.22 22.33
N GLY A 344 -6.68 -13.09 23.04
CA GLY A 344 -7.70 -12.04 23.04
C GLY A 344 -7.84 -11.40 21.65
N ARG A 345 -6.71 -11.16 20.97
CA ARG A 345 -6.69 -10.63 19.60
C ARG A 345 -7.37 -11.58 18.62
N LEU A 346 -7.06 -12.88 18.70
CA LEU A 346 -7.74 -13.91 17.90
C LEU A 346 -9.24 -13.97 18.19
N GLY A 347 -9.65 -13.98 19.47
CA GLY A 347 -11.06 -14.02 19.86
C GLY A 347 -11.85 -12.82 19.32
N GLN A 348 -11.29 -11.61 19.39
CA GLN A 348 -11.93 -10.40 18.90
C GLN A 348 -12.05 -10.38 17.37
N ILE A 349 -11.01 -10.81 16.65
CA ILE A 349 -11.07 -10.93 15.18
C ILE A 349 -12.03 -12.02 14.74
N SER A 350 -12.07 -13.16 15.43
CA SER A 350 -13.04 -14.23 15.20
C SER A 350 -14.48 -13.70 15.32
N LEU A 351 -14.76 -12.92 16.37
CA LEU A 351 -16.05 -12.24 16.53
C LEU A 351 -16.33 -11.24 15.39
N ALA A 352 -15.34 -10.46 14.98
CA ALA A 352 -15.48 -9.50 13.89
C ALA A 352 -15.77 -10.19 12.55
N VAL A 353 -15.07 -11.28 12.22
CA VAL A 353 -15.33 -12.12 11.02
C VAL A 353 -16.73 -12.71 11.09
N TRP A 354 -17.13 -13.26 12.24
CA TRP A 354 -18.48 -13.79 12.45
C TRP A 354 -19.55 -12.74 12.15
N ILE A 355 -19.42 -11.55 12.72
CA ILE A 355 -20.38 -10.46 12.48
C ILE A 355 -20.32 -10.00 11.02
N GLY A 356 -19.13 -9.88 10.43
CA GLY A 356 -18.92 -9.42 9.05
C GLY A 356 -19.54 -10.34 8.00
N CYS A 357 -19.33 -11.66 8.10
CA CYS A 357 -19.95 -12.64 7.21
C CYS A 357 -21.48 -12.59 7.30
N LEU A 358 -22.04 -12.45 8.51
CA LEU A 358 -23.48 -12.28 8.71
C LEU A 358 -23.99 -10.96 8.11
N ALA A 359 -23.25 -9.87 8.28
CA ALA A 359 -23.58 -8.54 7.79
C ALA A 359 -23.64 -8.49 6.27
N TRP A 360 -22.64 -9.03 5.57
CA TRP A 360 -22.60 -9.05 4.11
C TRP A 360 -23.67 -9.93 3.50
N VAL A 361 -23.90 -11.14 4.04
CA VAL A 361 -24.99 -12.00 3.56
C VAL A 361 -26.35 -11.35 3.81
N ALA A 362 -26.57 -10.72 4.96
CA ALA A 362 -27.80 -9.98 5.23
C ALA A 362 -27.97 -8.79 4.26
N THR A 363 -26.88 -8.09 3.93
CA THR A 363 -26.87 -6.97 2.98
C THR A 363 -27.25 -7.41 1.57
N TRP A 364 -26.61 -8.46 1.04
CA TRP A 364 -26.94 -9.01 -0.27
C TRP A 364 -28.35 -9.58 -0.30
N TYR A 365 -28.75 -10.34 0.71
CA TYR A 365 -30.07 -10.95 0.76
C TYR A 365 -31.19 -9.91 0.88
N ARG A 366 -30.97 -8.80 1.61
CA ARG A 366 -31.89 -7.65 1.64
C ARG A 366 -32.01 -6.98 0.27
N GLY A 367 -30.89 -6.87 -0.45
CA GLY A 367 -30.83 -6.26 -1.78
C GLY A 367 -31.46 -7.08 -2.91
N ARG A 368 -31.81 -8.35 -2.68
CA ARG A 368 -32.25 -9.28 -3.75
C ARG A 368 -33.40 -8.79 -4.61
N GLY A 369 -34.31 -7.97 -4.06
CA GLY A 369 -35.45 -7.42 -4.79
C GLY A 369 -35.14 -6.18 -5.65
N ASP A 370 -33.98 -5.55 -5.44
CA ASP A 370 -33.51 -4.41 -6.22
C ASP A 370 -32.15 -4.75 -6.84
N SER A 371 -32.18 -5.16 -8.12
CA SER A 371 -30.99 -5.58 -8.85
C SER A 371 -29.89 -4.51 -8.87
N LYS A 372 -30.23 -3.21 -8.80
CA LYS A 372 -29.23 -2.13 -8.84
C LYS A 372 -28.50 -2.01 -7.51
N ASN A 373 -29.26 -2.04 -6.41
CA ASN A 373 -28.69 -2.00 -5.08
C ASN A 373 -27.85 -3.25 -4.82
N LEU A 374 -28.36 -4.43 -5.16
CA LEU A 374 -27.59 -5.67 -5.02
C LEU A 374 -26.26 -5.61 -5.79
N GLU A 375 -26.29 -5.20 -7.05
CA GLU A 375 -25.08 -5.02 -7.85
C GLU A 375 -24.10 -4.05 -7.19
N ALA A 376 -24.56 -2.88 -6.76
CA ALA A 376 -23.73 -1.90 -6.06
C ALA A 376 -23.08 -2.47 -4.78
N ARG A 377 -23.81 -3.26 -3.98
CA ARG A 377 -23.27 -3.91 -2.77
C ARG A 377 -22.24 -4.98 -3.11
N ILE A 378 -22.44 -5.74 -4.19
CA ILE A 378 -21.45 -6.73 -4.64
C ILE A 378 -20.20 -6.02 -5.17
N SER A 379 -20.36 -4.96 -5.97
CA SER A 379 -19.24 -4.13 -6.43
C SER A 379 -18.49 -3.51 -5.27
N ALA A 380 -19.18 -2.98 -4.26
CA ALA A 380 -18.55 -2.43 -3.06
C ALA A 380 -17.67 -3.46 -2.34
N TRP A 381 -18.17 -4.69 -2.19
CA TRP A 381 -17.45 -5.78 -1.54
C TRP A 381 -16.20 -6.21 -2.32
N LEU A 382 -16.30 -6.36 -3.65
CA LEU A 382 -15.15 -6.76 -4.47
C LEU A 382 -14.15 -5.62 -4.68
N ILE A 383 -14.61 -4.37 -4.87
CA ILE A 383 -13.71 -3.21 -4.92
C ILE A 383 -13.02 -3.02 -3.55
N GLY A 384 -13.68 -3.41 -2.45
CA GLY A 384 -13.04 -3.51 -1.14
C GLY A 384 -11.83 -4.46 -1.11
N LEU A 385 -11.92 -5.63 -1.77
CA LEU A 385 -10.76 -6.53 -1.94
C LEU A 385 -9.67 -5.87 -2.77
N ILE A 386 -10.03 -5.25 -3.90
CA ILE A 386 -9.08 -4.53 -4.76
C ILE A 386 -8.39 -3.42 -3.96
N ALA A 387 -9.13 -2.65 -3.18
CA ALA A 387 -8.58 -1.63 -2.29
C ALA A 387 -7.65 -2.22 -1.22
N SER A 388 -7.98 -3.40 -0.68
CA SER A 388 -7.11 -4.12 0.27
C SER A 388 -5.82 -4.58 -0.38
N SER A 389 -5.90 -5.11 -1.61
CA SER A 389 -4.72 -5.51 -2.40
C SER A 389 -3.86 -4.29 -2.77
N VAL A 390 -4.47 -3.16 -3.16
CA VAL A 390 -3.77 -1.89 -3.40
C VAL A 390 -3.12 -1.36 -2.12
N ALA A 391 -3.77 -1.47 -0.97
CA ALA A 391 -3.18 -1.08 0.32
C ALA A 391 -1.96 -1.95 0.63
N LYS A 392 -2.07 -3.28 0.53
CA LYS A 392 -0.91 -4.17 0.71
C LYS A 392 0.19 -3.86 -0.30
N TYR A 393 -0.16 -3.56 -1.55
CA TYR A 393 0.78 -3.12 -2.57
C TYR A 393 1.43 -1.76 -2.25
N ALA A 394 0.80 -0.87 -1.48
CA ALA A 394 1.41 0.37 -1.02
C ALA A 394 2.34 0.17 0.19
N PHE A 395 2.02 -0.81 1.05
CA PHE A 395 2.66 -1.05 2.35
C PHE A 395 3.44 -2.37 2.37
N GLN A 396 4.23 -2.64 1.32
CA GLN A 396 5.14 -3.78 1.26
C GLN A 396 4.49 -5.12 1.66
N THR A 397 3.32 -5.41 1.10
CA THR A 397 2.47 -6.61 1.33
C THR A 397 1.76 -6.68 2.69
N ASN A 398 1.98 -5.75 3.60
CA ASN A 398 1.24 -5.69 4.86
C ASN A 398 -0.05 -4.86 4.70
N ASN A 399 -1.16 -5.32 5.29
CA ASN A 399 -2.34 -4.46 5.39
C ASN A 399 -2.13 -3.52 6.60
N PRO A 400 -2.12 -2.20 6.42
CA PRO A 400 -1.76 -1.27 7.49
C PRO A 400 -2.80 -1.21 8.62
N LEU A 401 -3.99 -1.82 8.43
CA LEU A 401 -5.07 -1.89 9.42
C LEU A 401 -5.20 -3.28 10.06
N TRP A 402 -4.26 -4.20 9.80
CA TRP A 402 -4.28 -5.50 10.44
C TRP A 402 -4.05 -5.40 11.96
N PRO A 403 -4.61 -6.33 12.74
CA PRO A 403 -4.48 -6.36 14.19
C PRO A 403 -3.06 -6.65 14.67
N VAL A 404 -2.21 -7.24 13.84
CA VAL A 404 -0.77 -7.46 14.11
C VAL A 404 0.07 -6.19 13.94
N MET A 405 -0.51 -5.14 13.33
CA MET A 405 0.16 -3.86 13.09
C MET A 405 -0.13 -2.87 14.22
N HIS A 406 0.78 -1.94 14.44
CA HIS A 406 0.67 -0.79 15.33
C HIS A 406 1.64 0.32 14.89
N GLU A 407 1.57 1.49 15.51
CA GLU A 407 2.37 2.67 15.10
C GLU A 407 3.87 2.38 14.95
N ALA A 408 4.48 1.66 15.92
CA ALA A 408 5.91 1.36 15.87
C ALA A 408 6.36 0.37 14.76
N ASN A 409 5.46 -0.45 14.20
CA ASN A 409 5.77 -1.36 13.07
C ASN A 409 5.11 -0.91 11.75
N GLY A 410 4.57 0.31 11.68
CA GLY A 410 4.02 0.90 10.45
C GLY A 410 2.51 0.84 10.29
N GLY A 411 1.76 0.40 11.31
CA GLY A 411 0.30 0.34 11.28
C GLY A 411 -0.39 1.71 11.26
N TRP A 412 -1.44 1.84 10.46
CA TRP A 412 -2.30 3.03 10.34
C TRP A 412 -3.65 2.85 11.04
N ASN A 413 -3.71 1.99 12.05
CA ASN A 413 -4.96 1.62 12.73
C ASN A 413 -5.78 2.82 13.22
N LYS A 414 -5.14 3.83 13.82
CA LYS A 414 -5.81 5.06 14.29
C LYS A 414 -6.52 5.80 13.14
N THR A 415 -5.85 5.94 12.00
CA THR A 415 -6.41 6.54 10.77
C THR A 415 -7.55 5.70 10.22
N GLY A 416 -7.39 4.37 10.19
CA GLY A 416 -8.45 3.44 9.77
C GLY A 416 -9.70 3.54 10.62
N VAL A 417 -9.57 3.59 11.95
CA VAL A 417 -10.67 3.78 12.90
C VAL A 417 -11.36 5.12 12.70
N PHE A 418 -10.60 6.20 12.48
CA PHE A 418 -11.17 7.52 12.20
C PHE A 418 -11.99 7.53 10.89
N LEU A 419 -11.43 7.04 9.80
CA LEU A 419 -12.12 6.95 8.50
C LEU A 419 -13.36 6.04 8.59
N PHE A 420 -13.26 4.93 9.34
CA PHE A 420 -14.38 4.04 9.58
C PHE A 420 -15.50 4.70 10.39
N SER A 421 -15.14 5.52 11.39
CA SER A 421 -16.10 6.30 12.18
C SER A 421 -16.85 7.29 11.30
N LEU A 422 -16.15 8.02 10.42
CA LEU A 422 -16.76 8.92 9.44
C LEU A 422 -17.70 8.18 8.48
N ALA A 423 -17.25 7.07 7.89
CA ALA A 423 -18.05 6.26 6.99
C ALA A 423 -19.31 5.71 7.68
N SER A 424 -19.17 5.26 8.93
CA SER A 424 -20.27 4.75 9.75
C SER A 424 -21.28 5.84 10.11
N SER A 425 -20.82 7.02 10.53
CA SER A 425 -21.68 8.17 10.81
C SER A 425 -22.49 8.59 9.57
N TRP A 426 -21.87 8.58 8.39
CA TRP A 426 -22.55 8.87 7.13
C TRP A 426 -23.65 7.85 6.83
N ILE A 427 -23.36 6.56 6.99
CA ILE A 427 -24.34 5.48 6.74
C ILE A 427 -25.51 5.56 7.72
N LEU A 428 -25.26 5.86 9.00
CA LEU A 428 -26.30 6.08 10.00
C LEU A 428 -27.20 7.28 9.65
N TYR A 429 -26.62 8.36 9.14
CA TYR A 429 -27.36 9.53 8.68
C TYR A 429 -28.29 9.19 7.50
N ARG A 430 -27.77 8.48 6.48
CA ARG A 430 -28.54 8.08 5.29
C ARG A 430 -29.70 7.13 5.61
N GLN A 431 -29.50 6.17 6.51
CA GLN A 431 -30.51 5.15 6.85
C GLN A 431 -31.84 5.75 7.33
N LYS A 432 -31.82 6.95 7.94
CA LYS A 432 -33.02 7.66 8.40
C LYS A 432 -33.90 8.19 7.26
N GLN A 433 -33.42 8.17 6.02
CA GLN A 433 -34.08 8.80 4.86
C GLN A 433 -34.63 7.80 3.83
N ILE A 434 -34.49 6.49 4.04
CA ILE A 434 -34.92 5.46 3.08
C ILE A 434 -36.32 4.94 3.47
N PRO A 435 -37.37 5.18 2.66
CA PRO A 435 -38.69 4.60 2.89
C PRO A 435 -38.65 3.07 2.82
N GLU A 436 -39.51 2.38 3.60
CA GLU A 436 -39.67 0.94 3.51
C GLU A 436 -40.21 0.56 2.12
N GLY A 437 -39.34 0.01 1.27
CA GLY A 437 -39.69 -0.43 -0.07
C GLY A 437 -40.51 -1.72 -0.07
N THR A 438 -41.54 -1.76 -0.92
CA THR A 438 -42.37 -2.93 -1.18
C THR A 438 -41.54 -4.06 -1.77
N GLN A 439 -41.54 -5.24 -1.14
CA GLN A 439 -40.89 -6.43 -1.69
C GLN A 439 -41.61 -6.86 -2.97
N GLN A 440 -40.94 -6.82 -4.12
CA GLN A 440 -41.42 -7.52 -5.31
C GLN A 440 -41.31 -9.04 -5.09
N LEU A 441 -42.40 -9.75 -5.36
CA LEU A 441 -42.46 -11.21 -5.37
C LEU A 441 -41.51 -11.74 -6.46
N GLN A 442 -40.42 -12.38 -6.05
CA GLN A 442 -39.52 -13.08 -6.95
C GLN A 442 -40.01 -14.50 -7.22
N GLU A 443 -39.81 -14.96 -8.45
CA GLU A 443 -40.03 -16.35 -8.84
C GLU A 443 -39.19 -17.30 -7.98
N LYS A 444 -39.74 -18.49 -7.68
CA LYS A 444 -39.00 -19.51 -6.93
C LYS A 444 -37.73 -19.89 -7.69
N PRO A 445 -36.56 -19.95 -7.02
CA PRO A 445 -35.32 -20.37 -7.68
C PRO A 445 -35.45 -21.81 -8.18
N LYS A 446 -34.89 -22.08 -9.36
CA LYS A 446 -34.73 -23.42 -9.93
C LYS A 446 -33.38 -23.99 -9.53
N GLY A 447 -33.30 -25.30 -9.34
CA GLY A 447 -32.04 -25.99 -9.04
C GLY A 447 -31.68 -26.08 -7.55
N SER A 448 -30.46 -26.53 -7.27
CA SER A 448 -30.01 -26.85 -5.91
C SER A 448 -29.34 -25.66 -5.21
N SER A 449 -29.81 -25.37 -4.00
CA SER A 449 -29.19 -24.38 -3.11
C SER A 449 -27.77 -24.75 -2.66
N ALA A 450 -27.43 -26.05 -2.67
CA ALA A 450 -26.10 -26.53 -2.30
C ALA A 450 -25.08 -26.24 -3.41
N LEU A 451 -25.46 -26.38 -4.69
CA LEU A 451 -24.59 -26.05 -5.82
C LEU A 451 -24.28 -24.55 -5.89
N ALA A 452 -25.28 -23.70 -5.59
CA ALA A 452 -25.05 -22.27 -5.43
C ALA A 452 -24.10 -21.98 -4.26
N GLY A 453 -24.23 -22.72 -3.14
CA GLY A 453 -23.35 -22.62 -1.98
C GLY A 453 -21.90 -23.00 -2.30
N LEU A 454 -21.66 -24.13 -2.98
CA LEU A 454 -20.32 -24.51 -3.45
C LEU A 454 -19.70 -23.43 -4.33
N GLY A 455 -20.50 -22.84 -5.23
CA GLY A 455 -20.07 -21.71 -6.06
C GLY A 455 -19.56 -20.52 -5.25
N ILE A 456 -20.22 -20.18 -4.15
CA ILE A 456 -19.76 -19.12 -3.23
C ILE A 456 -18.49 -19.55 -2.50
N GLY A 457 -18.43 -20.78 -1.99
CA GLY A 457 -17.25 -21.28 -1.28
C GLY A 457 -16.00 -21.24 -2.15
N GLY A 458 -16.09 -21.74 -3.39
CA GLY A 458 -14.97 -21.76 -4.34
C GLY A 458 -14.60 -20.36 -4.81
N LEU A 459 -15.58 -19.48 -5.03
CA LEU A 459 -15.32 -18.08 -5.39
C LEU A 459 -14.59 -17.34 -4.27
N VAL A 460 -15.11 -17.38 -3.03
CA VAL A 460 -14.50 -16.66 -1.90
C VAL A 460 -13.10 -17.22 -1.61
N PHE A 461 -12.93 -18.54 -1.71
CA PHE A 461 -11.62 -19.17 -1.57
C PHE A 461 -10.65 -18.66 -2.64
N GLY A 462 -11.01 -18.73 -3.93
CA GLY A 462 -10.13 -18.26 -5.01
C GLY A 462 -9.80 -16.77 -4.94
N LEU A 463 -10.76 -15.93 -4.55
CA LEU A 463 -10.51 -14.51 -4.30
C LEU A 463 -9.53 -14.28 -3.13
N HIS A 464 -9.68 -15.05 -2.05
CA HIS A 464 -8.82 -14.92 -0.86
C HIS A 464 -7.43 -15.51 -1.07
N SER A 465 -7.31 -16.73 -1.61
CA SER A 465 -6.03 -17.42 -1.74
C SER A 465 -5.14 -16.84 -2.82
N LEU A 466 -5.70 -16.23 -3.87
CA LEU A 466 -4.93 -15.79 -5.03
C LEU A 466 -4.86 -14.26 -5.19
N LEU A 467 -5.86 -13.51 -4.70
CA LEU A 467 -6.04 -12.08 -5.04
C LEU A 467 -6.05 -11.15 -3.82
N SER A 468 -5.86 -11.67 -2.61
CA SER A 468 -5.71 -10.85 -1.40
C SER A 468 -4.38 -10.10 -1.36
N ASP A 469 -3.41 -10.52 -2.17
CA ASP A 469 -2.17 -9.79 -2.48
C ASP A 469 -1.87 -9.85 -3.97
N SER A 470 -1.23 -8.80 -4.49
CA SER A 470 -0.90 -8.70 -5.91
C SER A 470 0.26 -9.60 -6.35
N SER A 471 1.11 -10.03 -5.41
CA SER A 471 2.34 -10.79 -5.65
C SER A 471 2.17 -12.31 -5.52
N THR A 472 1.08 -12.80 -4.95
CA THR A 472 0.87 -14.25 -4.75
C THR A 472 0.99 -15.05 -6.05
N LEU A 473 0.35 -14.60 -7.13
CA LEU A 473 0.44 -15.23 -8.46
C LEU A 473 1.83 -15.11 -9.10
N ILE A 474 2.61 -14.09 -8.72
CA ILE A 474 3.96 -13.84 -9.22
C ILE A 474 4.94 -14.80 -8.56
N ILE A 475 4.90 -14.91 -7.24
CA ILE A 475 5.74 -15.85 -6.48
C ILE A 475 5.39 -17.30 -6.79
N TRP A 476 4.12 -17.61 -7.11
CA TRP A 476 3.71 -18.94 -7.57
C TRP A 476 4.48 -19.43 -8.82
N VAL A 477 4.88 -18.52 -9.70
CA VAL A 477 5.54 -18.84 -10.98
C VAL A 477 7.03 -18.45 -10.98
N TRP A 478 7.56 -18.09 -9.81
CA TRP A 478 8.96 -17.70 -9.60
C TRP A 478 9.88 -18.93 -9.52
N GLU A 479 11.06 -18.82 -10.14
CA GLU A 479 12.08 -19.89 -10.16
C GLU A 479 13.51 -19.35 -9.97
N GLY A 480 13.67 -18.15 -9.41
CA GLY A 480 14.98 -17.55 -9.16
C GLY A 480 15.59 -16.80 -10.35
N TYR A 481 16.92 -16.77 -10.38
CA TYR A 481 17.75 -15.97 -11.29
C TYR A 481 18.40 -16.82 -12.40
N PRO A 482 18.64 -16.27 -13.61
CA PRO A 482 18.25 -14.93 -14.05
C PRO A 482 16.73 -14.78 -14.14
N VAL A 483 16.22 -13.58 -13.82
CA VAL A 483 14.78 -13.31 -13.77
C VAL A 483 14.14 -13.51 -15.14
N ARG A 484 13.29 -14.55 -15.26
CA ARG A 484 12.56 -14.90 -16.50
C ARG A 484 11.06 -14.58 -16.44
N GLY A 485 10.56 -14.18 -15.28
CA GLY A 485 9.13 -13.97 -15.00
C GLY A 485 8.80 -12.57 -14.51
N PRO A 486 7.55 -12.35 -14.09
CA PRO A 486 7.17 -11.12 -13.39
C PRO A 486 7.91 -10.99 -12.05
N MET A 487 7.91 -9.77 -11.52
CA MET A 487 8.45 -9.38 -10.21
C MET A 487 7.34 -8.67 -9.43
N ALA A 488 7.32 -8.80 -8.10
CA ALA A 488 6.26 -8.21 -7.26
C ALA A 488 6.02 -6.73 -7.57
N VAL A 489 7.09 -5.95 -7.75
CA VAL A 489 7.05 -4.56 -8.26
C VAL A 489 7.87 -4.48 -9.55
N PRO A 490 7.36 -3.87 -10.65
CA PRO A 490 6.06 -3.20 -10.79
C PRO A 490 4.89 -4.13 -11.16
N HIS A 491 5.13 -5.43 -11.39
CA HIS A 491 4.15 -6.25 -12.10
C HIS A 491 2.90 -6.61 -11.28
N GLY A 492 2.91 -6.49 -9.95
CA GLY A 492 1.70 -6.60 -9.12
C GLY A 492 0.56 -5.67 -9.57
N ALA A 493 0.88 -4.52 -10.17
CA ALA A 493 -0.11 -3.62 -10.75
C ALA A 493 -0.93 -4.27 -11.90
N TRP A 494 -0.36 -5.21 -12.65
CA TRP A 494 -1.09 -5.96 -13.69
C TRP A 494 -2.15 -6.90 -13.10
N THR A 495 -1.86 -7.53 -11.96
CA THR A 495 -2.84 -8.33 -11.21
C THR A 495 -4.02 -7.43 -10.79
N ILE A 496 -3.74 -6.29 -10.16
CA ILE A 496 -4.74 -5.32 -9.70
C ILE A 496 -5.57 -4.74 -10.86
N PHE A 497 -4.92 -4.44 -11.97
CA PHE A 497 -5.58 -4.00 -13.21
C PHE A 497 -6.55 -5.05 -13.72
N THR A 498 -6.10 -6.30 -13.77
CA THR A 498 -6.89 -7.45 -14.23
C THR A 498 -8.10 -7.73 -13.35
N MET A 499 -7.98 -7.56 -12.02
CA MET A 499 -9.12 -7.62 -11.10
C MET A 499 -10.19 -6.57 -11.46
N GLY A 500 -9.75 -5.33 -11.75
CA GLY A 500 -10.63 -4.24 -12.10
C GLY A 500 -11.38 -4.45 -13.43
N ILE A 501 -10.65 -4.79 -14.50
CA ILE A 501 -11.27 -5.05 -15.81
C ILE A 501 -12.17 -6.29 -15.79
N GLY A 502 -11.83 -7.32 -14.99
CA GLY A 502 -12.67 -8.50 -14.78
C GLY A 502 -14.01 -8.13 -14.15
N LEU A 503 -14.01 -7.33 -13.08
CA LEU A 503 -15.25 -6.83 -12.46
C LEU A 503 -16.08 -6.01 -13.47
N ILE A 504 -15.46 -5.06 -14.18
CA ILE A 504 -16.16 -4.27 -15.22
C ILE A 504 -16.80 -5.22 -16.25
N PHE A 505 -16.05 -6.20 -16.74
CA PHE A 505 -16.57 -7.17 -17.71
C PHE A 505 -17.77 -7.96 -17.15
N GLY A 506 -17.70 -8.44 -15.91
CA GLY A 506 -18.81 -9.13 -15.25
C GLY A 506 -20.08 -8.28 -15.10
N LEU A 507 -19.93 -6.96 -14.91
CA LEU A 507 -21.05 -6.01 -14.80
C LEU A 507 -21.69 -5.63 -16.14
N PHE A 508 -20.91 -5.62 -17.24
CA PHE A 508 -21.39 -5.26 -18.57
C PHE A 508 -21.76 -6.47 -19.43
N TYR A 509 -21.15 -7.64 -19.22
CA TYR A 509 -21.36 -8.85 -20.03
C TYR A 509 -21.72 -10.08 -19.17
N PRO A 510 -22.74 -10.00 -18.30
CA PRO A 510 -23.05 -11.05 -17.32
C PRO A 510 -23.50 -12.38 -17.96
N ASN A 511 -24.04 -12.37 -19.18
CA ASN A 511 -24.42 -13.58 -19.92
C ASN A 511 -23.21 -14.30 -20.51
N VAL A 512 -22.18 -13.57 -20.93
CA VAL A 512 -20.91 -14.14 -21.39
C VAL A 512 -20.15 -14.69 -20.20
N ALA A 513 -20.07 -13.90 -19.12
CA ALA A 513 -19.37 -14.28 -17.89
C ALA A 513 -19.89 -15.59 -17.27
N ARG A 514 -21.21 -15.86 -17.36
CA ARG A 514 -21.83 -17.09 -16.83
C ARG A 514 -21.80 -18.28 -17.79
N SER A 515 -21.25 -18.14 -18.99
CA SER A 515 -21.25 -19.22 -19.99
C SER A 515 -20.23 -20.31 -19.64
N TRP A 516 -20.51 -21.55 -20.05
CA TRP A 516 -19.57 -22.66 -19.91
C TRP A 516 -18.25 -22.40 -20.66
N THR A 517 -18.30 -21.72 -21.80
CA THR A 517 -17.10 -21.34 -22.55
C THR A 517 -16.20 -20.42 -21.74
N PHE A 518 -16.77 -19.39 -21.10
CA PHE A 518 -16.00 -18.44 -20.31
C PHE A 518 -15.47 -19.06 -19.01
N PHE A 519 -16.26 -19.93 -18.36
CA PHE A 519 -15.75 -20.80 -17.29
C PHE A 519 -14.59 -21.68 -17.76
N GLY A 520 -14.70 -22.29 -18.95
CA GLY A 520 -13.64 -23.10 -19.55
C GLY A 520 -12.34 -22.32 -19.74
N ILE A 521 -12.40 -21.06 -20.18
CA ILE A 521 -11.22 -20.17 -20.29
C ILE A 521 -10.59 -19.95 -18.91
N GLY A 522 -11.41 -19.66 -17.89
CA GLY A 522 -10.93 -19.54 -16.50
C GLY A 522 -10.24 -20.82 -16.00
N SER A 523 -10.81 -21.98 -16.30
CA SER A 523 -10.25 -23.30 -15.93
C SER A 523 -8.96 -23.62 -16.67
N VAL A 524 -8.83 -23.24 -17.95
CA VAL A 524 -7.56 -23.33 -18.68
C VAL A 524 -6.53 -22.39 -18.06
N GLY A 525 -6.92 -21.16 -17.70
CA GLY A 525 -6.04 -20.23 -16.99
C GLY A 525 -5.54 -20.80 -15.65
N ALA A 526 -6.43 -21.43 -14.88
CA ALA A 526 -6.06 -22.14 -13.65
C ALA A 526 -5.07 -23.28 -13.90
N ALA A 527 -5.30 -24.11 -14.92
CA ALA A 527 -4.37 -25.17 -15.29
C ALA A 527 -3.01 -24.63 -15.75
N VAL A 528 -2.99 -23.52 -16.51
CA VAL A 528 -1.75 -22.87 -16.96
C VAL A 528 -0.96 -22.33 -15.76
N LEU A 529 -1.61 -21.67 -14.81
CA LEU A 529 -0.97 -21.19 -13.58
C LEU A 529 -0.37 -22.34 -12.75
N THR A 530 -1.08 -23.46 -12.65
CA THR A 530 -0.64 -24.61 -11.85
C THR A 530 0.53 -25.35 -12.48
N CYS A 531 0.52 -25.50 -13.81
CA CYS A 531 1.46 -26.40 -14.50
C CYS A 531 2.66 -25.69 -15.15
N PHE A 532 2.67 -24.35 -15.23
CA PHE A 532 3.73 -23.62 -15.90
C PHE A 532 4.27 -22.46 -15.05
N SER A 533 5.52 -22.11 -15.29
CA SER A 533 6.25 -21.06 -14.57
C SER A 533 6.44 -19.80 -15.42
N HIS A 534 7.09 -18.78 -14.84
CA HIS A 534 7.45 -17.51 -15.47
C HIS A 534 6.24 -16.74 -16.05
N TRP A 535 6.47 -15.94 -17.10
CA TRP A 535 5.43 -15.16 -17.78
C TRP A 535 4.27 -16.00 -18.29
N PHE A 536 4.52 -17.20 -18.80
CA PHE A 536 3.45 -18.05 -19.34
C PHE A 536 2.49 -18.52 -18.25
N GLY A 537 3.02 -19.00 -17.12
CA GLY A 537 2.21 -19.29 -15.92
C GLY A 537 1.45 -18.06 -15.43
N TYR A 538 2.11 -16.90 -15.40
CA TYR A 538 1.48 -15.64 -14.98
C TYR A 538 0.32 -15.22 -15.87
N TYR A 539 0.41 -15.39 -17.21
CA TYR A 539 -0.72 -15.13 -18.11
C TYR A 539 -1.93 -16.04 -17.79
N GLY A 540 -1.68 -17.29 -17.39
CA GLY A 540 -2.71 -18.17 -16.83
C GLY A 540 -3.35 -17.60 -15.57
N GLY A 541 -2.53 -17.11 -14.64
CA GLY A 541 -2.97 -16.42 -13.42
C GLY A 541 -3.80 -15.16 -13.69
N LEU A 542 -3.43 -14.35 -14.69
CA LEU A 542 -4.21 -13.19 -15.11
C LEU A 542 -5.56 -13.61 -15.73
N ALA A 543 -5.59 -14.64 -16.57
CA ALA A 543 -6.84 -15.16 -17.12
C ALA A 543 -7.80 -15.67 -16.02
N LEU A 544 -7.27 -16.37 -15.01
CA LEU A 544 -8.02 -16.81 -13.84
C LEU A 544 -8.52 -15.61 -13.00
N THR A 545 -7.66 -14.63 -12.75
CA THR A 545 -8.00 -13.38 -12.03
C THR A 545 -9.17 -12.66 -12.71
N PHE A 546 -9.09 -12.50 -14.03
CA PHE A 546 -10.14 -11.89 -14.83
C PHE A 546 -11.47 -12.63 -14.65
N TYR A 547 -11.43 -13.96 -14.73
CA TYR A 547 -12.60 -14.81 -14.57
C TYR A 547 -13.22 -14.71 -13.16
N LEU A 548 -12.41 -14.81 -12.09
CA LEU A 548 -12.90 -14.73 -10.71
C LEU A 548 -13.63 -13.42 -10.43
N CYS A 549 -13.05 -12.29 -10.83
CA CYS A 549 -13.66 -10.98 -10.67
C CYS A 549 -14.90 -10.79 -11.56
N ALA A 550 -14.89 -11.32 -12.79
CA ALA A 550 -16.05 -11.31 -13.68
C ALA A 550 -17.20 -12.23 -13.20
N ALA A 551 -16.87 -13.32 -12.50
CA ALA A 551 -17.84 -14.28 -12.01
C ALA A 551 -18.55 -13.84 -10.72
N THR A 552 -17.88 -12.98 -9.95
CA THR A 552 -18.37 -12.50 -8.64
C THR A 552 -19.79 -11.92 -8.69
N PRO A 553 -20.14 -10.97 -9.59
CA PRO A 553 -21.47 -10.38 -9.62
C PRO A 553 -22.59 -11.40 -9.85
N PHE A 554 -22.42 -12.34 -10.79
CA PHE A 554 -23.49 -13.27 -11.13
C PHE A 554 -23.61 -14.43 -10.12
N LEU A 555 -22.50 -14.92 -9.56
CA LEU A 555 -22.52 -16.00 -8.57
C LEU A 555 -23.18 -15.56 -7.27
N ILE A 556 -22.82 -14.38 -6.74
CA ILE A 556 -23.46 -13.83 -5.53
C ILE A 556 -24.93 -13.52 -5.82
N THR A 557 -25.25 -12.90 -6.96
CA THR A 557 -26.64 -12.63 -7.35
C THR A 557 -27.46 -13.91 -7.41
N ASN A 558 -26.94 -14.99 -8.00
CA ASN A 558 -27.63 -16.28 -8.05
C ASN A 558 -27.85 -16.86 -6.65
N ALA A 559 -26.84 -16.83 -5.77
CA ALA A 559 -26.93 -17.36 -4.41
C ALA A 559 -28.01 -16.65 -3.56
N THR A 560 -28.23 -15.33 -3.75
CA THR A 560 -29.27 -14.59 -3.01
C THR A 560 -30.71 -15.01 -3.34
N ARG A 561 -30.93 -15.77 -4.42
CA ARG A 561 -32.25 -16.29 -4.80
C ARG A 561 -32.69 -17.45 -3.89
N PHE A 562 -31.74 -18.15 -3.28
CA PHE A 562 -31.97 -19.30 -2.42
C PHE A 562 -32.09 -18.89 -0.93
N PRO A 563 -32.55 -19.79 -0.03
CA PRO A 563 -32.58 -19.51 1.41
C PRO A 563 -31.17 -19.20 1.95
N PRO A 564 -30.94 -18.01 2.54
CA PRO A 564 -29.60 -17.47 2.77
C PRO A 564 -28.84 -18.28 3.82
N ALA A 565 -29.54 -18.75 4.85
CA ALA A 565 -28.95 -19.56 5.91
C ALA A 565 -28.37 -20.88 5.38
N ARG A 566 -29.10 -21.58 4.50
CA ARG A 566 -28.64 -22.86 3.95
C ARG A 566 -27.54 -22.66 2.92
N THR A 567 -27.72 -21.73 1.99
CA THR A 567 -26.80 -21.53 0.87
C THR A 567 -25.47 -20.93 1.31
N PHE A 568 -25.49 -19.81 2.04
CA PHE A 568 -24.24 -19.13 2.41
C PHE A 568 -23.52 -19.84 3.56
N ALA A 569 -24.22 -20.42 4.55
CA ALA A 569 -23.53 -21.18 5.59
C ALA A 569 -22.82 -22.41 5.02
N PHE A 570 -23.47 -23.13 4.11
CA PHE A 570 -22.84 -24.26 3.41
C PHE A 570 -21.68 -23.79 2.53
N GLY A 571 -21.81 -22.66 1.83
CA GLY A 571 -20.73 -22.08 1.05
C GLY A 571 -19.52 -21.67 1.88
N PHE A 572 -19.72 -20.98 3.02
CA PHE A 572 -18.63 -20.63 3.94
C PHE A 572 -18.04 -21.85 4.64
N PHE A 573 -18.84 -22.87 4.95
CA PHE A 573 -18.33 -24.15 5.44
C PHE A 573 -17.42 -24.82 4.39
N ALA A 574 -17.84 -24.88 3.13
CA ALA A 574 -17.02 -25.43 2.05
C ALA A 574 -15.76 -24.58 1.80
N TYR A 575 -15.84 -23.25 1.93
CA TYR A 575 -14.68 -22.36 1.94
C TYR A 575 -13.70 -22.71 3.07
N ASN A 576 -14.17 -22.97 4.30
CA ASN A 576 -13.30 -23.37 5.40
C ASN A 576 -12.63 -24.73 5.13
N ILE A 577 -13.34 -25.69 4.53
CA ILE A 577 -12.72 -26.94 4.07
C ILE A 577 -11.62 -26.66 3.04
N MET A 578 -11.83 -25.74 2.11
CA MET A 578 -10.78 -25.36 1.16
C MET A 578 -9.59 -24.66 1.82
N VAL A 579 -9.82 -23.81 2.84
CA VAL A 579 -8.74 -23.21 3.64
C VAL A 579 -7.93 -24.29 4.36
N LEU A 580 -8.59 -25.26 4.99
CA LEU A 580 -7.91 -26.38 5.64
C LEU A 580 -7.18 -27.27 4.63
N PHE A 581 -7.80 -27.58 3.49
CA PHE A 581 -7.19 -28.36 2.42
C PHE A 581 -5.92 -27.65 1.88
N HIS A 582 -5.96 -26.33 1.74
CA HIS A 582 -4.79 -25.52 1.35
C HIS A 582 -3.64 -25.58 2.37
N VAL A 583 -3.93 -25.83 3.64
CA VAL A 583 -2.92 -26.06 4.68
C VAL A 583 -2.44 -27.51 4.69
N TRP A 584 -3.34 -28.48 4.50
CA TRP A 584 -3.01 -29.90 4.53
C TRP A 584 -1.99 -30.31 3.47
N VAL A 585 -1.95 -29.65 2.31
CA VAL A 585 -0.98 -29.97 1.25
C VAL A 585 0.47 -29.61 1.62
N VAL A 586 0.69 -28.79 2.65
CA VAL A 586 2.04 -28.38 3.15
C VAL A 586 2.30 -28.89 4.56
N ALA A 587 1.34 -28.71 5.48
CA ALA A 587 1.45 -29.15 6.87
C ALA A 587 1.07 -30.64 7.03
N TYR A 588 1.24 -31.46 5.99
CA TYR A 588 0.73 -32.83 5.95
C TYR A 588 1.32 -33.72 7.05
N ALA A 589 2.53 -33.41 7.55
CA ALA A 589 3.16 -34.11 8.66
C ALA A 589 2.46 -33.87 10.01
N PHE A 590 1.78 -32.72 10.18
CA PHE A 590 1.24 -32.28 11.47
C PHE A 590 -0.27 -32.45 11.61
N VAL A 591 -0.98 -32.72 10.50
CA VAL A 591 -2.45 -32.71 10.48
C VAL A 591 -3.02 -34.09 10.15
N PRO A 592 -4.00 -34.60 10.92
CA PRO A 592 -4.65 -35.88 10.63
C PRO A 592 -5.23 -35.93 9.21
N GLY A 593 -4.84 -36.95 8.45
CA GLY A 593 -5.25 -37.12 7.04
C GLY A 593 -4.44 -36.30 6.04
N GLY A 594 -3.52 -35.45 6.51
CA GLY A 594 -2.59 -34.68 5.68
C GLY A 594 -1.82 -35.53 4.66
N PRO A 595 -1.25 -36.70 5.02
CA PRO A 595 -0.49 -37.53 4.08
C PRO A 595 -1.29 -37.99 2.85
N LEU A 596 -2.63 -38.02 2.92
CA LEU A 596 -3.49 -38.40 1.79
C LEU A 596 -3.53 -37.35 0.67
N VAL A 597 -3.17 -36.11 0.99
CA VAL A 597 -3.23 -34.96 0.09
C VAL A 597 -1.89 -34.24 -0.02
N ARG A 598 -0.82 -34.89 0.44
CA ARG A 598 0.55 -34.39 0.38
C ARG A 598 0.88 -33.91 -1.04
N GLU A 599 1.42 -32.70 -1.15
CA GLU A 599 1.92 -32.13 -2.41
C GLU A 599 0.86 -31.91 -3.52
N HIS A 600 -0.43 -31.97 -3.18
CA HIS A 600 -1.54 -31.87 -4.15
C HIS A 600 -2.18 -30.47 -4.26
N THR A 601 -1.38 -29.45 -4.52
CA THR A 601 -1.92 -28.10 -4.82
C THR A 601 -2.75 -28.07 -6.11
N ASP A 602 -2.45 -28.96 -7.04
CA ASP A 602 -3.25 -29.19 -8.25
C ASP A 602 -4.69 -29.62 -7.90
N TRP A 603 -4.88 -30.47 -6.90
CA TRP A 603 -6.21 -30.86 -6.42
C TRP A 603 -6.94 -29.69 -5.77
N VAL A 604 -6.26 -28.87 -4.97
CA VAL A 604 -6.84 -27.64 -4.39
C VAL A 604 -7.38 -26.72 -5.49
N MET A 605 -6.60 -26.50 -6.55
CA MET A 605 -7.03 -25.70 -7.70
C MET A 605 -8.19 -26.35 -8.46
N ALA A 606 -8.12 -27.65 -8.72
CA ALA A 606 -9.17 -28.40 -9.41
C ALA A 606 -10.49 -28.36 -8.63
N THR A 607 -10.47 -28.63 -7.33
CA THR A 607 -11.65 -28.55 -6.46
C THR A 607 -12.22 -27.14 -6.43
N THR A 608 -11.38 -26.10 -6.38
CA THR A 608 -11.82 -24.70 -6.46
C THR A 608 -12.62 -24.45 -7.75
N MET A 609 -12.10 -24.87 -8.90
CA MET A 609 -12.77 -24.69 -10.19
C MET A 609 -14.03 -25.54 -10.31
N ILE A 610 -14.05 -26.78 -9.78
CA ILE A 610 -15.25 -27.62 -9.73
C ILE A 610 -16.36 -26.94 -8.90
N MET A 611 -16.01 -26.41 -7.73
CA MET A 611 -16.95 -25.69 -6.87
C MET A 611 -17.53 -24.45 -7.56
N ILE A 612 -16.70 -23.67 -8.24
CA ILE A 612 -17.16 -22.53 -9.05
C ILE A 612 -18.08 -23.02 -10.20
N GLY A 613 -17.72 -24.12 -10.87
CA GLY A 613 -18.53 -24.77 -11.91
C GLY A 613 -19.92 -25.19 -11.42
N CYS A 614 -20.05 -25.68 -10.18
CA CYS A 614 -21.35 -25.94 -9.55
C CYS A 614 -22.19 -24.66 -9.44
N GLY A 615 -21.55 -23.53 -9.09
CA GLY A 615 -22.19 -22.22 -9.06
C GLY A 615 -22.63 -21.71 -10.44
N VAL A 616 -21.80 -21.90 -11.46
CA VAL A 616 -22.12 -21.59 -12.87
C VAL A 616 -23.33 -22.40 -13.33
N PHE A 617 -23.32 -23.70 -13.10
CA PHE A 617 -24.46 -24.58 -13.43
C PHE A 617 -25.76 -24.12 -12.76
N SER A 618 -25.71 -23.82 -11.45
CA SER A 618 -26.86 -23.28 -10.71
C SER A 618 -27.37 -21.96 -11.28
N SER A 619 -26.46 -21.06 -11.69
CA SER A 619 -26.80 -19.76 -12.30
C SER A 619 -27.50 -19.93 -13.66
N LEU A 620 -27.03 -20.87 -14.48
CA LEU A 620 -27.62 -21.16 -15.79
C LEU A 620 -29.04 -21.72 -15.68
N GLN A 621 -29.33 -22.57 -14.69
CA GLN A 621 -30.69 -23.07 -14.43
C GLN A 621 -31.70 -21.97 -14.06
N ASN A 622 -31.20 -20.87 -13.50
CA ASN A 622 -31.96 -19.72 -13.03
C ASN A 622 -32.00 -18.57 -14.05
N SER A 623 -31.36 -18.74 -15.20
CA SER A 623 -31.38 -17.81 -16.32
C SER A 623 -32.45 -18.29 -17.33
N GLY A 624 -33.37 -17.44 -17.76
CA GLY A 624 -34.33 -17.79 -18.82
C GLY A 624 -33.61 -18.23 -20.11
N SER A 625 -34.33 -18.86 -21.05
CA SER A 625 -33.75 -19.41 -22.29
C SER A 625 -32.74 -18.45 -22.95
N PRO A 626 -31.55 -18.91 -23.36
CA PRO A 626 -30.48 -18.06 -23.92
C PRO A 626 -30.78 -17.56 -25.35
N ALA A 627 -32.04 -17.47 -25.75
CA ALA A 627 -32.43 -17.11 -27.10
C ALA A 627 -32.55 -15.58 -27.24
N LYS A 628 -31.58 -14.99 -27.96
CA LYS A 628 -31.61 -13.67 -28.62
C LYS A 628 -31.21 -12.40 -27.82
N GLN A 629 -30.36 -12.49 -26.79
CA GLN A 629 -29.70 -11.28 -26.26
C GLN A 629 -28.18 -11.49 -26.16
N THR A 630 -27.49 -11.19 -27.25
CA THR A 630 -26.02 -11.28 -27.40
C THR A 630 -25.28 -10.05 -26.84
N GLY A 631 -26.00 -9.05 -26.32
CA GLY A 631 -25.43 -7.80 -25.81
C GLY A 631 -26.16 -7.23 -24.60
N PHE A 632 -25.44 -6.40 -23.85
CA PHE A 632 -25.92 -5.65 -22.69
C PHE A 632 -27.16 -4.81 -23.01
N GLN A 633 -28.19 -4.89 -22.16
CA GLN A 633 -29.22 -3.86 -22.05
C GLN A 633 -28.95 -3.05 -20.79
N PRO A 634 -28.60 -1.75 -20.89
CA PRO A 634 -28.43 -0.92 -19.71
C PRO A 634 -29.73 -0.89 -18.90
N PRO A 635 -29.64 -0.73 -17.57
CA PRO A 635 -30.83 -0.45 -16.78
C PRO A 635 -31.59 0.73 -17.42
N PRO A 636 -32.90 0.62 -17.67
CA PRO A 636 -33.67 1.65 -18.37
C PRO A 636 -33.75 2.97 -17.60
N ASN A 637 -33.39 2.96 -16.30
CA ASN A 637 -33.49 4.11 -15.42
C ASN A 637 -32.14 4.85 -15.26
N PRO A 638 -32.08 6.18 -15.47
CA PRO A 638 -30.90 7.02 -15.30
C PRO A 638 -30.17 6.85 -13.96
N ALA A 639 -30.88 6.69 -12.85
CA ALA A 639 -30.27 6.64 -11.51
C ALA A 639 -29.35 5.42 -11.30
N GLY A 640 -29.70 4.27 -11.88
CA GLY A 640 -28.86 3.06 -11.80
C GLY A 640 -27.57 3.19 -12.61
N ARG A 641 -27.60 3.94 -13.72
CA ARG A 641 -26.42 4.23 -14.53
C ARG A 641 -25.42 5.12 -13.77
N ARG A 642 -25.93 6.10 -13.00
CA ARG A 642 -25.11 6.97 -12.15
C ARG A 642 -24.43 6.24 -11.01
N GLN A 643 -25.18 5.39 -10.29
CA GLN A 643 -24.61 4.67 -9.16
C GLN A 643 -23.43 3.78 -9.60
N ARG A 644 -23.58 3.08 -10.74
CA ARG A 644 -22.50 2.27 -11.33
C ARG A 644 -21.28 3.12 -11.70
N SER A 645 -21.47 4.34 -12.22
CA SER A 645 -20.34 5.20 -12.63
C SER A 645 -19.43 5.56 -11.46
N TYR A 646 -19.97 5.80 -10.26
CA TYR A 646 -19.14 6.08 -9.07
C TYR A 646 -18.25 4.91 -8.67
N TYR A 647 -18.75 3.67 -8.69
CA TYR A 647 -17.91 2.50 -8.41
C TYR A 647 -16.81 2.33 -9.48
N ILE A 648 -17.11 2.63 -10.74
CA ILE A 648 -16.10 2.64 -11.80
C ILE A 648 -15.07 3.77 -11.58
N TYR A 649 -15.49 4.96 -11.14
CA TYR A 649 -14.56 6.06 -10.81
C TYR A 649 -13.64 5.69 -9.64
N ILE A 650 -14.17 5.09 -8.58
CA ILE A 650 -13.36 4.59 -7.46
C ILE A 650 -12.37 3.54 -7.97
N LEU A 651 -12.83 2.61 -8.81
CA LEU A 651 -11.94 1.60 -9.40
C LEU A 651 -10.84 2.23 -10.24
N LEU A 652 -11.17 3.21 -11.10
CA LEU A 652 -10.17 3.95 -11.91
C LEU A 652 -9.16 4.68 -11.01
N LEU A 653 -9.62 5.30 -9.92
CA LEU A 653 -8.74 5.92 -8.93
C LEU A 653 -7.77 4.89 -8.31
N LEU A 654 -8.28 3.70 -7.94
CA LEU A 654 -7.45 2.61 -7.42
C LEU A 654 -6.43 2.11 -8.46
N GLN A 655 -6.80 2.09 -9.75
CA GLN A 655 -5.87 1.72 -10.82
C GLN A 655 -4.76 2.77 -11.00
N LEU A 656 -5.10 4.07 -10.95
CA LEU A 656 -4.11 5.15 -10.98
C LEU A 656 -3.19 5.10 -9.76
N LEU A 657 -3.74 4.82 -8.58
CA LEU A 657 -2.95 4.65 -7.36
C LEU A 657 -2.00 3.47 -7.47
N SER A 658 -2.48 2.31 -7.95
CA SER A 658 -1.66 1.12 -8.19
C SER A 658 -0.51 1.40 -9.16
N ALA A 659 -0.79 2.05 -10.30
CA ALA A 659 0.25 2.44 -11.26
C ALA A 659 1.26 3.43 -10.65
N SER A 660 0.80 4.38 -9.83
CA SER A 660 1.67 5.33 -9.14
C SER A 660 2.57 4.64 -8.12
N ILE A 661 2.02 3.70 -7.34
CA ILE A 661 2.79 2.89 -6.38
C ILE A 661 3.84 2.05 -7.10
N ALA A 662 3.47 1.41 -8.21
CA ALA A 662 4.40 0.60 -9.00
C ALA A 662 5.60 1.42 -9.51
N TYR A 663 5.37 2.69 -9.85
CA TYR A 663 6.42 3.62 -10.23
C TYR A 663 7.27 4.06 -9.03
N LEU A 664 6.64 4.42 -7.91
CA LEU A 664 7.33 4.92 -6.71
C LEU A 664 8.16 3.84 -5.99
N ARG A 665 7.68 2.59 -5.99
CA ARG A 665 8.35 1.44 -5.36
C ARG A 665 9.25 0.68 -6.34
N PHE A 666 9.46 1.20 -7.55
CA PHE A 666 10.35 0.53 -8.50
C PHE A 666 11.73 0.36 -7.84
N PRO A 667 12.30 -0.86 -7.80
CA PRO A 667 13.48 -1.14 -6.97
C PRO A 667 14.62 -0.15 -7.23
N SER A 668 15.15 0.44 -6.16
CA SER A 668 16.38 1.23 -6.22
C SER A 668 17.58 0.29 -6.36
N TYR A 669 18.48 0.58 -7.30
CA TYR A 669 19.70 -0.22 -7.53
C TYR A 669 20.81 0.05 -6.49
N ASP A 670 20.44 0.32 -5.24
CA ASP A 670 21.37 0.70 -4.17
C ASP A 670 21.82 -0.53 -3.35
N TYR A 671 22.57 -1.40 -4.02
CA TYR A 671 22.99 -2.70 -3.51
C TYR A 671 24.43 -2.69 -2.96
N THR A 672 24.90 -1.59 -2.40
CA THR A 672 26.32 -1.45 -2.02
C THR A 672 26.66 -2.25 -0.77
N PRO A 673 27.70 -3.13 -0.78
CA PRO A 673 28.16 -3.86 0.40
C PRO A 673 28.77 -2.92 1.45
N HIS A 674 28.82 -3.37 2.71
CA HIS A 674 29.26 -2.56 3.85
C HIS A 674 30.76 -2.27 3.87
N HIS A 675 31.59 -3.25 3.48
CA HIS A 675 33.05 -3.19 3.62
C HIS A 675 33.77 -3.53 2.29
N PRO A 676 33.59 -2.72 1.23
CA PRO A 676 34.10 -3.04 -0.10
C PRO A 676 35.63 -2.98 -0.20
N ASP A 677 36.28 -2.10 0.58
CA ASP A 677 37.74 -1.89 0.51
C ASP A 677 38.53 -3.13 0.94
N ASN A 678 37.97 -3.91 1.87
CA ASN A 678 38.55 -5.16 2.35
C ASN A 678 37.94 -6.42 1.71
N LYS A 679 37.14 -6.24 0.65
CA LYS A 679 36.44 -7.34 -0.06
C LYS A 679 35.75 -8.31 0.90
N LEU A 680 35.09 -7.76 1.92
CA LEU A 680 34.51 -8.54 2.99
C LEU A 680 33.04 -8.85 2.71
N ILE A 681 32.64 -10.09 2.98
CA ILE A 681 31.25 -10.55 2.98
C ILE A 681 30.86 -10.80 4.43
N THR A 682 29.89 -10.04 4.92
CA THR A 682 29.21 -10.34 6.18
C THR A 682 27.96 -11.17 5.89
N ALA A 683 28.03 -12.47 6.17
CA ALA A 683 26.98 -13.43 5.87
C ALA A 683 26.23 -13.86 7.15
N GLY A 684 24.91 -14.02 7.08
CA GLY A 684 24.10 -14.45 8.22
C GLY A 684 23.02 -15.46 7.86
N ILE A 685 22.54 -16.18 8.88
CA ILE A 685 21.41 -17.11 8.77
C ILE A 685 20.43 -16.81 9.90
N TRP A 686 19.13 -16.84 9.59
CA TRP A 686 18.11 -16.64 10.59
C TRP A 686 16.78 -17.34 10.24
N THR A 687 16.26 -18.14 11.16
CA THR A 687 14.87 -18.62 11.13
C THR A 687 13.93 -17.56 11.68
N ILE A 688 13.05 -17.04 10.83
CA ILE A 688 12.32 -15.79 11.12
C ILE A 688 10.89 -16.01 11.60
N HIS A 689 10.47 -17.26 11.77
CA HIS A 689 9.14 -17.67 12.22
C HIS A 689 8.02 -16.88 11.52
N PHE A 690 8.12 -16.82 10.18
CA PHE A 690 7.20 -16.10 9.32
C PHE A 690 7.02 -14.60 9.66
N SER A 691 8.06 -13.96 10.20
CA SER A 691 8.09 -12.53 10.59
C SER A 691 6.96 -12.12 11.53
N ILE A 692 6.63 -12.99 12.48
CA ILE A 692 5.72 -12.72 13.59
C ILE A 692 6.46 -12.94 14.90
N ASP A 693 6.37 -11.97 15.82
CA ASP A 693 7.04 -12.03 17.11
C ASP A 693 6.24 -12.78 18.20
N ASP A 694 6.88 -12.97 19.36
CA ASP A 694 6.31 -13.68 20.53
C ASP A 694 4.99 -13.06 21.06
N ASP A 695 4.65 -11.84 20.64
CA ASP A 695 3.42 -11.13 21.01
C ASP A 695 2.37 -11.13 19.88
N LEU A 696 2.57 -11.95 18.84
CA LEU A 696 1.75 -12.03 17.63
C LEU A 696 1.68 -10.67 16.88
N ARG A 697 2.80 -9.96 16.79
CA ARG A 697 2.96 -8.72 16.02
C ARG A 697 3.87 -8.92 14.82
N ALA A 698 3.65 -8.12 13.78
CA ALA A 698 4.53 -8.08 12.62
C ALA A 698 5.92 -7.55 13.01
N SER A 699 6.99 -8.28 12.68
CA SER A 699 8.34 -8.07 13.21
C SER A 699 9.37 -7.53 12.21
N GLU A 700 8.98 -7.27 10.95
CA GLU A 700 9.88 -6.93 9.84
C GLU A 700 10.73 -5.68 10.12
N LYS A 701 10.15 -4.64 10.75
CA LYS A 701 10.89 -3.44 11.15
C LYS A 701 11.96 -3.70 12.20
N ARG A 702 11.70 -4.65 13.11
CA ARG A 702 12.66 -5.05 14.16
C ARG A 702 13.77 -5.89 13.54
N MET A 703 13.42 -6.76 12.60
CA MET A 703 14.37 -7.52 11.80
C MET A 703 15.28 -6.57 11.01
N GLU A 704 14.73 -5.64 10.24
CA GLU A 704 15.47 -4.61 9.49
C GLU A 704 16.51 -3.90 10.37
N PHE A 705 16.10 -3.46 11.57
CA PHE A 705 17.01 -2.82 12.52
C PHE A 705 18.20 -3.72 12.89
N LEU A 706 17.94 -4.99 13.21
CA LEU A 706 18.99 -5.94 13.58
C LEU A 706 19.90 -6.25 12.39
N LEU A 707 19.32 -6.52 11.21
CA LEU A 707 20.08 -6.88 10.01
C LEU A 707 20.98 -5.74 9.54
N LYS A 708 20.46 -4.51 9.56
CA LYS A 708 21.23 -3.30 9.24
C LYS A 708 22.30 -3.02 10.29
N GLY A 709 21.96 -3.15 11.58
CA GLY A 709 22.90 -2.95 12.67
C GLY A 709 24.03 -3.97 12.71
N ALA A 710 23.80 -5.19 12.20
CA ALA A 710 24.79 -6.25 12.06
C ALA A 710 25.63 -6.16 10.79
N GLU A 711 25.40 -5.14 9.94
CA GLU A 711 26.14 -4.88 8.70
C GLU A 711 26.13 -6.07 7.72
N LEU A 712 25.00 -6.76 7.61
CA LEU A 712 24.86 -7.93 6.74
C LEU A 712 24.90 -7.56 5.25
N ASP A 713 25.75 -8.25 4.50
CA ASP A 713 25.82 -8.20 3.04
C ASP A 713 25.03 -9.33 2.39
N LEU A 714 24.91 -10.46 3.09
CA LEU A 714 24.23 -11.64 2.59
C LEU A 714 23.48 -12.34 3.73
N ILE A 715 22.22 -12.71 3.53
CA ILE A 715 21.45 -13.42 4.55
C ILE A 715 20.54 -14.49 3.97
N GLY A 716 20.59 -15.67 4.56
CA GLY A 716 19.59 -16.72 4.41
C GLY A 716 18.49 -16.56 5.44
N LEU A 717 17.23 -16.53 5.00
CA LEU A 717 16.04 -16.48 5.85
C LEU A 717 15.24 -17.77 5.71
N LEU A 718 14.93 -18.42 6.82
CA LEU A 718 14.18 -19.67 6.86
C LEU A 718 12.81 -19.46 7.49
N GLU A 719 11.84 -20.32 7.19
CA GLU A 719 10.43 -20.12 7.53
C GLU A 719 9.90 -18.79 6.95
N SER A 720 10.20 -18.61 5.67
CA SER A 720 9.96 -17.36 4.94
C SER A 720 8.77 -17.43 3.96
N ASP A 721 8.14 -18.59 3.75
CA ASP A 721 6.95 -18.68 2.88
C ASP A 721 5.71 -18.09 3.56
N GLN A 722 5.34 -16.88 3.15
CA GLN A 722 4.24 -16.11 3.70
C GLN A 722 3.07 -15.91 2.72
N GLN A 723 3.14 -16.51 1.53
CA GLN A 723 2.18 -16.28 0.44
C GLN A 723 0.93 -17.18 0.52
N LYS A 724 0.77 -17.95 1.60
CA LYS A 724 -0.44 -18.76 1.86
C LYS A 724 -1.47 -17.96 2.67
N ILE A 725 -2.75 -18.37 2.61
CA ILE A 725 -3.85 -17.72 3.37
C ILE A 725 -3.54 -17.64 4.87
N ILE A 726 -2.96 -18.70 5.44
CA ILE A 726 -2.62 -18.77 6.87
C ILE A 726 -1.55 -17.76 7.31
N MET A 727 -0.81 -17.19 6.36
CA MET A 727 0.19 -16.15 6.61
C MET A 727 -0.29 -14.76 6.15
N GLY A 728 -1.56 -14.64 5.76
CA GLY A 728 -2.13 -13.39 5.26
C GLY A 728 -1.78 -13.03 3.82
N ASN A 729 -1.20 -13.97 3.05
CA ASN A 729 -0.70 -13.76 1.69
C ASN A 729 0.27 -12.56 1.61
N ARG A 730 1.36 -12.58 2.38
CA ARG A 730 2.32 -11.47 2.46
C ARG A 730 3.73 -11.94 2.08
N ASP A 731 4.69 -11.03 2.06
CA ASP A 731 6.08 -11.28 1.71
C ASP A 731 7.02 -10.32 2.46
N SER A 732 7.59 -10.77 3.58
CA SER A 732 8.58 -9.99 4.32
C SER A 732 9.93 -9.90 3.60
N THR A 733 10.24 -10.82 2.69
CA THR A 733 11.48 -10.77 1.91
C THR A 733 11.45 -9.54 0.99
N GLN A 734 10.28 -9.22 0.43
CA GLN A 734 10.08 -8.00 -0.35
C GLN A 734 10.32 -6.74 0.51
N TYR A 735 9.76 -6.68 1.72
CA TYR A 735 9.98 -5.55 2.64
C TYR A 735 11.48 -5.35 2.92
N LEU A 736 12.16 -6.43 3.32
CA LEU A 736 13.58 -6.37 3.69
C LEU A 736 14.46 -6.02 2.50
N ALA A 737 14.17 -6.55 1.31
CA ALA A 737 14.92 -6.26 0.10
C ALA A 737 14.84 -4.77 -0.30
N GLU A 738 13.66 -4.17 -0.20
CA GLU A 738 13.43 -2.77 -0.53
C GLU A 738 14.08 -1.83 0.51
N GLU A 739 13.92 -2.10 1.81
CA GLU A 739 14.43 -1.23 2.89
C GLU A 739 15.95 -1.37 3.12
N LEU A 740 16.51 -2.57 2.90
CA LEU A 740 17.95 -2.81 3.06
C LEU A 740 18.74 -2.54 1.78
N GLY A 741 18.09 -2.42 0.62
CA GLY A 741 18.76 -2.33 -0.68
C GLY A 741 19.47 -3.64 -0.99
N MET A 742 18.73 -4.73 -1.13
CA MET A 742 19.26 -6.08 -1.41
C MET A 742 18.52 -6.75 -2.57
N TRP A 743 19.24 -7.53 -3.37
CA TRP A 743 18.67 -8.52 -4.27
C TRP A 743 17.95 -9.58 -3.44
N ALA A 744 16.81 -10.06 -3.92
CA ALA A 744 16.02 -11.07 -3.23
C ALA A 744 15.75 -12.27 -4.14
N ASP A 745 15.91 -13.46 -3.60
CA ASP A 745 15.41 -14.71 -4.15
C ASP A 745 14.48 -15.40 -3.14
N TYR A 746 13.18 -15.37 -3.44
CA TYR A 746 12.12 -16.06 -2.70
C TYR A 746 12.06 -17.52 -3.18
N GLY A 747 12.71 -18.46 -2.49
CA GLY A 747 12.93 -19.79 -3.08
C GLY A 747 12.78 -20.96 -2.13
N PRO A 748 11.82 -21.90 -2.34
CA PRO A 748 10.86 -22.03 -3.45
C PRO A 748 9.48 -21.36 -3.22
N GLY A 749 8.68 -21.22 -4.29
CA GLY A 749 7.35 -20.60 -4.24
C GLY A 749 6.27 -21.42 -3.49
N PRO A 750 5.09 -20.82 -3.18
CA PRO A 750 4.08 -21.38 -2.29
C PRO A 750 3.40 -22.66 -2.81
N ASN A 751 3.55 -22.98 -4.09
CA ASN A 751 3.07 -24.20 -4.74
C ASN A 751 4.05 -25.38 -4.64
N LYS A 752 5.18 -25.21 -3.95
CA LYS A 752 6.22 -26.24 -3.77
C LYS A 752 6.22 -26.89 -2.39
N HIS A 753 5.19 -26.60 -1.59
CA HIS A 753 4.85 -27.34 -0.35
C HIS A 753 5.93 -27.34 0.73
N THR A 754 6.72 -26.28 0.82
CA THR A 754 7.71 -26.08 1.90
C THR A 754 7.32 -24.92 2.80
N TRP A 755 8.04 -24.73 3.92
CA TRP A 755 7.96 -23.53 4.75
C TRP A 755 8.80 -22.34 4.24
N GLY A 756 9.46 -22.52 3.10
CA GLY A 756 10.24 -21.48 2.42
C GLY A 756 11.65 -21.30 2.98
N CYS A 757 12.58 -21.00 2.08
CA CYS A 757 13.80 -20.29 2.40
C CYS A 757 13.96 -19.10 1.43
N ALA A 758 14.77 -18.13 1.79
CA ALA A 758 15.02 -16.96 0.96
C ALA A 758 16.46 -16.51 1.10
N LEU A 759 17.00 -15.95 0.02
CA LEU A 759 18.32 -15.33 0.00
C LEU A 759 18.16 -13.84 -0.25
N LEU A 760 18.71 -13.01 0.64
CA LEU A 760 18.94 -11.59 0.37
C LEU A 760 20.43 -11.35 0.19
N SER A 761 20.80 -10.56 -0.82
CA SER A 761 22.20 -10.29 -1.15
C SER A 761 22.41 -8.83 -1.58
N ARG A 762 23.43 -8.15 -1.06
CA ARG A 762 23.94 -6.89 -1.62
C ARG A 762 24.72 -7.15 -2.91
N PHE A 763 25.29 -8.33 -3.07
CA PHE A 763 25.94 -8.75 -4.31
C PHE A 763 24.91 -9.18 -5.37
N PRO A 764 25.12 -8.86 -6.67
CA PRO A 764 24.25 -9.33 -7.74
C PRO A 764 24.11 -10.85 -7.75
N ILE A 765 22.87 -11.34 -7.73
CA ILE A 765 22.57 -12.77 -7.91
C ILE A 765 22.61 -13.08 -9.41
N VAL A 766 23.66 -13.77 -9.84
CA VAL A 766 23.90 -14.09 -11.26
C VAL A 766 23.01 -15.24 -11.72
N ASN A 767 22.88 -16.25 -10.88
CA ASN A 767 22.09 -17.45 -11.13
C ASN A 767 21.56 -17.98 -9.81
N SER A 768 20.36 -18.56 -9.80
CA SER A 768 19.90 -19.34 -8.67
C SER A 768 19.00 -20.49 -9.10
N THR A 769 19.03 -21.57 -8.32
CA THR A 769 18.23 -22.77 -8.55
C THR A 769 17.64 -23.23 -7.23
N HIS A 770 16.34 -23.52 -7.24
CA HIS A 770 15.62 -24.03 -6.07
C HIS A 770 15.56 -25.55 -6.13
N HIS A 771 15.90 -26.20 -5.02
CA HIS A 771 15.91 -27.63 -4.86
C HIS A 771 14.88 -28.04 -3.81
N LEU A 772 14.10 -29.07 -4.12
CA LEU A 772 13.28 -29.79 -3.14
C LEU A 772 14.02 -31.08 -2.82
N LEU A 773 14.46 -31.24 -1.58
CA LEU A 773 15.29 -32.38 -1.22
C LEU A 773 14.44 -33.64 -0.96
N PRO A 774 15.02 -34.84 -1.09
CA PRO A 774 14.28 -36.08 -0.93
C PRO A 774 13.63 -36.19 0.45
N SER A 775 12.35 -36.56 0.47
CA SER A 775 11.59 -36.72 1.71
C SER A 775 10.55 -37.84 1.56
N PRO A 776 10.91 -39.12 1.72
CA PRO A 776 9.96 -40.22 1.56
C PRO A 776 8.83 -40.22 2.60
N HIS A 777 9.05 -39.69 3.81
CA HIS A 777 8.10 -39.82 4.91
C HIS A 777 7.67 -38.48 5.53
N GLY A 778 8.61 -37.56 5.70
CA GLY A 778 8.46 -36.33 6.47
C GLY A 778 8.30 -35.07 5.64
N GLU A 779 8.84 -33.97 6.17
CA GLU A 779 8.74 -32.64 5.57
C GLU A 779 9.67 -32.46 4.35
N LEU A 780 9.12 -31.86 3.29
CA LEU A 780 9.88 -31.38 2.14
C LEU A 780 10.80 -30.22 2.52
N ALA A 781 12.10 -30.49 2.48
CA ALA A 781 13.14 -29.52 2.79
C ALA A 781 13.53 -28.67 1.55
N PRO A 782 13.41 -27.33 1.62
CA PRO A 782 13.84 -26.43 0.55
C PRO A 782 15.34 -26.11 0.63
N ALA A 783 15.99 -25.99 -0.53
CA ALA A 783 17.30 -25.35 -0.66
C ALA A 783 17.37 -24.38 -1.84
N ILE A 784 18.15 -23.31 -1.67
CA ILE A 784 18.58 -22.41 -2.75
C ILE A 784 20.06 -22.68 -3.00
N HIS A 785 20.45 -22.89 -4.25
CA HIS A 785 21.83 -22.77 -4.71
C HIS A 785 21.92 -21.55 -5.61
N ALA A 786 22.53 -20.49 -5.12
CA ALA A 786 22.73 -19.24 -5.84
C ALA A 786 24.22 -19.00 -6.11
N THR A 787 24.54 -18.33 -7.21
CA THR A 787 25.88 -17.80 -7.48
C THR A 787 25.79 -16.28 -7.45
N VAL A 788 26.58 -15.64 -6.60
CA VAL A 788 26.68 -14.18 -6.49
C VAL A 788 28.02 -13.68 -7.02
N ASP A 789 28.02 -12.49 -7.62
CA ASP A 789 29.25 -11.79 -8.01
C ASP A 789 29.73 -10.92 -6.84
N ALA A 790 30.64 -11.45 -6.04
CA ALA A 790 31.21 -10.77 -4.88
C ALA A 790 32.61 -10.25 -5.21
N TYR A 791 32.72 -8.94 -5.45
CA TYR A 791 33.99 -8.26 -5.75
C TYR A 791 34.72 -8.78 -7.00
N GLY A 792 33.98 -9.29 -7.99
CA GLY A 792 34.52 -9.84 -9.23
C GLY A 792 34.80 -11.35 -9.17
N GLU A 793 34.57 -12.00 -8.02
CA GLU A 793 34.68 -13.44 -7.84
C GLU A 793 33.29 -14.08 -7.70
N MET A 794 33.09 -15.21 -8.37
CA MET A 794 31.82 -15.94 -8.33
C MET A 794 31.75 -16.83 -7.10
N VAL A 795 30.92 -16.46 -6.13
CA VAL A 795 30.75 -17.18 -4.87
C VAL A 795 29.42 -17.93 -4.86
N ASP A 796 29.46 -19.22 -4.55
CA ASP A 796 28.24 -20.02 -4.43
C ASP A 796 27.68 -19.95 -3.00
N VAL A 797 26.37 -19.74 -2.92
CA VAL A 797 25.65 -19.53 -1.67
C VAL A 797 24.52 -20.54 -1.61
N PHE A 798 24.54 -21.34 -0.56
CA PHE A 798 23.54 -22.35 -0.29
C PHE A 798 22.69 -21.89 0.89
N VAL A 799 21.37 -21.79 0.72
CA VAL A 799 20.42 -21.56 1.82
C VAL A 799 19.58 -22.81 1.98
N PHE A 800 19.52 -23.38 3.18
CA PHE A 800 18.89 -24.69 3.38
C PHE A 800 18.11 -24.78 4.70
N HIS A 801 16.88 -25.28 4.62
CA HIS A 801 16.05 -25.61 5.78
C HIS A 801 15.83 -27.12 5.83
N SER A 802 16.49 -27.81 6.78
CA SER A 802 16.37 -29.26 6.94
C SER A 802 14.99 -29.67 7.45
N GLY A 803 14.55 -30.86 7.07
CA GLY A 803 13.39 -31.51 7.67
C GLY A 803 13.60 -31.84 9.15
N GLN A 804 12.50 -32.13 9.84
CA GLN A 804 12.44 -32.28 11.29
C GLN A 804 13.15 -33.54 11.83
N GLU A 805 13.26 -33.63 13.15
CA GLU A 805 14.02 -34.70 13.82
C GLU A 805 13.35 -36.08 13.71
N GLU A 806 12.03 -36.09 13.60
CA GLU A 806 11.12 -37.24 13.67
C GLU A 806 11.32 -38.25 12.54
N ASP A 807 11.89 -37.82 11.41
CA ASP A 807 12.13 -38.66 10.22
C ASP A 807 13.65 -38.78 9.93
N PRO A 808 14.38 -39.70 10.60
CA PRO A 808 15.82 -39.84 10.43
C PRO A 808 16.27 -40.16 9.01
N GLU A 809 15.48 -40.93 8.25
CA GLU A 809 15.81 -41.32 6.87
C GLU A 809 15.72 -40.12 5.92
N ASP A 810 14.68 -39.30 6.06
CA ASP A 810 14.55 -38.05 5.32
C ASP A 810 15.75 -37.15 5.59
N ARG A 811 16.12 -36.95 6.86
CA ARG A 811 17.31 -36.16 7.21
C ARG A 811 18.60 -36.74 6.62
N ARG A 812 18.75 -38.07 6.60
CA ARG A 812 19.93 -38.72 6.00
C ARG A 812 19.99 -38.42 4.50
N LEU A 813 18.89 -38.62 3.77
CA LEU A 813 18.81 -38.38 2.33
C LEU A 813 19.00 -36.89 1.97
N GLN A 814 18.41 -35.99 2.75
CA GLN A 814 18.58 -34.55 2.61
C GLN A 814 20.04 -34.14 2.84
N THR A 815 20.68 -34.68 3.89
CA THR A 815 22.09 -34.44 4.19
C THR A 815 23.00 -34.89 3.05
N GLU A 816 22.77 -36.09 2.52
CA GLU A 816 23.55 -36.63 1.40
C GLU A 816 23.40 -35.78 0.14
N TYR A 817 22.17 -35.43 -0.22
CA TYR A 817 21.87 -34.60 -1.39
C TYR A 817 22.54 -33.22 -1.30
N LEU A 818 22.41 -32.53 -0.17
CA LEU A 818 22.99 -31.20 0.00
C LEU A 818 24.52 -31.27 0.02
N SER A 819 25.10 -32.30 0.62
CA SER A 819 26.56 -32.49 0.65
C SER A 819 27.11 -32.72 -0.76
N ASP A 820 26.41 -33.51 -1.59
CA ASP A 820 26.77 -33.69 -3.01
C ASP A 820 26.61 -32.39 -3.80
N LEU A 821 25.53 -31.64 -3.55
CA LEU A 821 25.28 -30.36 -4.22
C LEU A 821 26.39 -29.35 -3.91
N MET A 822 26.77 -29.21 -2.63
CA MET A 822 27.90 -28.37 -2.24
C MET A 822 29.22 -28.89 -2.83
N GLY A 823 29.45 -30.20 -2.83
CA GLY A 823 30.64 -30.83 -3.40
C GLY A 823 30.76 -30.70 -4.92
N SER A 824 29.65 -30.45 -5.63
CA SER A 824 29.61 -30.36 -7.10
C SER A 824 30.30 -29.11 -7.68
N THR A 825 30.51 -28.08 -6.86
CA THR A 825 31.15 -26.82 -7.30
C THR A 825 32.57 -26.67 -6.73
N PRO A 826 33.55 -26.27 -7.57
CA PRO A 826 34.90 -25.93 -7.11
C PRO A 826 35.03 -24.49 -6.63
N ARG A 827 33.98 -23.65 -6.78
CA ARG A 827 34.02 -22.23 -6.42
C ARG A 827 34.11 -22.02 -4.90
N PRO A 828 34.55 -20.83 -4.45
CA PRO A 828 34.32 -20.42 -3.08
C PRO A 828 32.84 -20.53 -2.73
N SER A 829 32.51 -21.00 -1.53
CA SER A 829 31.11 -21.20 -1.16
C SER A 829 30.80 -20.94 0.30
N ILE A 830 29.54 -20.58 0.58
CA ILE A 830 28.96 -20.38 1.91
C ILE A 830 27.65 -21.18 2.00
N LEU A 831 27.47 -21.96 3.06
CA LEU A 831 26.18 -22.55 3.45
C LEU A 831 25.61 -21.74 4.62
N LEU A 832 24.33 -21.41 4.53
CA LEU A 832 23.52 -20.74 5.53
C LEU A 832 22.30 -21.60 5.80
N SER A 833 22.29 -22.33 6.91
CA SER A 833 21.31 -23.41 7.07
C SER A 833 20.82 -23.66 8.48
N TYR A 834 19.71 -24.39 8.54
CA TYR A 834 19.16 -25.00 9.75
C TYR A 834 19.24 -26.52 9.59
N LEU A 835 20.12 -27.18 10.35
CA LEU A 835 20.53 -28.58 10.11
C LEU A 835 19.99 -29.60 11.12
N VAL A 836 19.47 -29.16 12.28
CA VAL A 836 18.93 -30.04 13.34
C VAL A 836 19.91 -31.16 13.70
N THR A 837 21.13 -30.78 14.04
CA THR A 837 22.20 -31.74 14.37
C THR A 837 23.17 -31.16 15.39
N LYS A 838 23.88 -32.02 16.13
CA LYS A 838 24.95 -31.60 17.03
C LYS A 838 26.28 -31.52 16.29
N PRO A 839 27.15 -30.55 16.61
CA PRO A 839 28.49 -30.50 16.06
C PRO A 839 29.23 -31.81 16.31
N GLN A 840 29.95 -32.28 15.30
CA GLN A 840 30.78 -33.49 15.32
C GLN A 840 30.02 -34.82 15.49
N GLN A 841 28.68 -34.82 15.40
CA GLN A 841 27.85 -36.01 15.59
C GLN A 841 26.95 -36.29 14.39
N GLY A 842 26.76 -37.58 14.06
CA GLY A 842 25.81 -38.01 13.04
C GLY A 842 26.00 -37.30 11.69
N ASN A 843 24.89 -36.74 11.17
CA ASN A 843 24.82 -36.06 9.87
C ASN A 843 25.77 -34.86 9.73
N TYR A 844 26.17 -34.22 10.84
CA TYR A 844 27.20 -33.16 10.80
C TYR A 844 28.46 -33.62 10.07
N ASN A 845 28.90 -34.86 10.30
CA ASN A 845 30.12 -35.41 9.70
C ASN A 845 29.98 -35.70 8.20
N THR A 846 28.77 -35.57 7.64
CA THR A 846 28.54 -35.64 6.20
C THR A 846 28.54 -34.22 5.60
N TYR A 847 27.90 -33.26 6.27
CA TYR A 847 27.94 -31.84 5.86
C TYR A 847 29.35 -31.25 5.91
N VAL A 848 30.14 -31.59 6.92
CA VAL A 848 31.52 -31.15 7.11
C VAL A 848 32.45 -32.32 6.80
N SER A 849 32.70 -32.54 5.52
CA SER A 849 33.48 -33.68 5.04
C SER A 849 34.17 -33.38 3.70
N ASP A 850 35.06 -34.28 3.27
CA ASP A 850 35.66 -34.22 1.94
C ASP A 850 34.61 -34.33 0.82
N ARG A 851 33.44 -34.92 1.10
CA ARG A 851 32.33 -35.05 0.14
C ARG A 851 31.75 -33.70 -0.24
N SER A 852 31.54 -32.81 0.73
CA SER A 852 31.05 -31.44 0.48
C SER A 852 32.18 -30.45 0.23
N GLY A 853 33.37 -30.73 0.78
CA GLY A 853 34.51 -29.81 0.84
C GLY A 853 34.31 -28.65 1.82
N MET A 854 33.23 -28.63 2.60
CA MET A 854 32.86 -27.52 3.48
C MET A 854 33.55 -27.62 4.84
N LYS A 855 33.90 -26.47 5.39
CA LYS A 855 34.43 -26.29 6.75
C LYS A 855 33.38 -25.58 7.60
N ASP A 856 33.35 -25.93 8.88
CA ASP A 856 32.51 -25.24 9.86
C ASP A 856 33.12 -23.91 10.28
N ILE A 857 32.29 -22.87 10.42
CA ILE A 857 32.71 -21.55 10.89
C ILE A 857 33.40 -21.61 12.26
N ASP A 858 32.94 -22.46 13.18
CA ASP A 858 33.55 -22.67 14.48
C ASP A 858 33.22 -24.05 15.10
N ARG A 859 34.12 -25.02 14.91
CA ARG A 859 33.96 -26.38 15.44
C ARG A 859 33.90 -26.48 16.97
N SER A 860 34.33 -25.43 17.68
CA SER A 860 34.35 -25.38 19.14
C SER A 860 33.03 -24.90 19.75
N ASP A 861 32.14 -24.29 18.95
CA ASP A 861 30.79 -23.93 19.38
C ASP A 861 29.90 -25.18 19.44
N TRP A 862 29.94 -25.85 20.60
CA TRP A 862 29.26 -27.10 20.89
C TRP A 862 27.76 -26.94 21.18
N ASP A 863 27.29 -25.71 21.43
CA ASP A 863 25.91 -25.38 21.81
C ASP A 863 25.05 -24.98 20.59
N ARG A 864 25.46 -25.41 19.39
CA ARG A 864 24.65 -25.27 18.18
C ARG A 864 23.80 -26.52 17.96
N TRP A 865 22.58 -26.29 17.51
CA TRP A 865 21.63 -27.36 17.19
C TRP A 865 20.89 -27.05 15.89
N CYS A 866 20.32 -25.85 15.83
CA CYS A 866 19.51 -25.36 14.73
C CYS A 866 20.38 -24.83 13.58
N GLU A 867 20.96 -23.64 13.75
CA GLU A 867 21.56 -22.87 12.68
C GLU A 867 23.08 -23.08 12.54
N TYR A 868 23.55 -23.10 11.28
CA TYR A 868 24.93 -23.34 10.90
C TYR A 868 25.36 -22.42 9.75
N ILE A 869 26.62 -21.99 9.82
CA ILE A 869 27.34 -21.38 8.70
C ILE A 869 28.53 -22.27 8.37
N LEU A 870 28.57 -22.79 7.14
CA LEU A 870 29.73 -23.52 6.62
C LEU A 870 30.35 -22.75 5.44
N TYR A 871 31.62 -22.97 5.16
CA TYR A 871 32.32 -22.26 4.09
C TYR A 871 33.43 -23.10 3.44
N LYS A 872 33.84 -22.74 2.22
CA LYS A 872 35.06 -23.22 1.56
C LYS A 872 35.60 -22.18 0.60
N GLY A 873 36.92 -22.22 0.33
CA GLY A 873 37.56 -21.33 -0.64
C GLY A 873 37.52 -19.85 -0.29
N LEU A 874 37.22 -19.49 0.97
CA LEU A 874 37.17 -18.12 1.49
C LEU A 874 37.99 -18.05 2.78
N ARG A 875 38.55 -16.88 3.10
CA ARG A 875 39.19 -16.65 4.40
C ARG A 875 38.14 -16.23 5.42
N ARG A 876 37.85 -17.06 6.43
CA ARG A 876 37.05 -16.62 7.57
C ARG A 876 37.84 -15.62 8.42
N THR A 877 37.18 -14.60 8.91
CA THR A 877 37.79 -13.56 9.76
C THR A 877 37.06 -13.38 11.09
N GLY A 878 35.76 -13.68 11.14
CA GLY A 878 35.03 -13.62 12.40
C GLY A 878 33.69 -14.36 12.40
N TYR A 879 33.19 -14.61 13.61
CA TYR A 879 31.93 -15.28 13.89
C TYR A 879 31.26 -14.67 15.14
N ALA A 880 29.94 -14.47 15.08
CA ALA A 880 29.15 -13.95 16.19
C ALA A 880 27.74 -14.55 16.21
N ARG A 881 27.16 -14.62 17.42
CA ARG A 881 25.76 -14.97 17.67
C ARG A 881 25.07 -13.79 18.34
N LEU A 882 23.98 -13.31 17.76
CA LEU A 882 23.25 -12.12 18.21
C LEU A 882 21.88 -12.50 18.75
N SER A 883 21.57 -12.10 19.99
CA SER A 883 20.32 -12.46 20.64
C SER A 883 19.10 -11.99 19.84
N ARG A 884 18.08 -12.85 19.80
CA ARG A 884 16.82 -12.64 19.08
C ARG A 884 15.87 -11.64 19.71
N SER A 885 16.15 -11.20 20.94
CA SER A 885 15.18 -10.48 21.78
C SER A 885 13.88 -11.30 21.87
N THR A 886 12.75 -10.72 21.47
CA THR A 886 11.44 -11.41 21.35
C THR A 886 10.97 -11.60 19.91
N ILE A 887 11.87 -11.49 18.91
CA ILE A 887 11.47 -11.47 17.48
C ILE A 887 11.06 -12.85 16.96
N THR A 888 11.81 -13.88 17.33
CA THR A 888 11.69 -15.27 16.87
C THR A 888 12.28 -16.16 17.96
N ASP A 889 12.36 -17.47 17.77
CA ASP A 889 12.90 -18.45 18.72
C ASP A 889 14.41 -18.76 18.55
N THR A 890 14.99 -18.48 17.38
CA THR A 890 16.45 -18.60 17.11
C THR A 890 17.21 -17.27 17.16
N GLU A 891 18.46 -17.29 17.63
CA GLU A 891 19.40 -16.16 17.49
C GLU A 891 19.84 -15.94 16.04
N LEU A 892 20.30 -14.74 15.70
CA LEU A 892 20.93 -14.48 14.40
C LEU A 892 22.41 -14.92 14.48
N GLN A 893 22.83 -15.84 13.61
CA GLN A 893 24.25 -16.16 13.44
C GLN A 893 24.87 -15.36 12.30
N VAL A 894 26.08 -14.83 12.51
CA VAL A 894 26.79 -13.98 11.55
C VAL A 894 28.26 -14.39 11.43
N ALA A 895 28.76 -14.45 10.20
CA ALA A 895 30.15 -14.73 9.87
C ALA A 895 30.73 -13.67 8.90
N LYS A 896 32.02 -13.41 9.02
CA LYS A 896 32.78 -12.49 8.15
C LYS A 896 33.78 -13.26 7.30
N PHE A 897 33.71 -13.12 5.98
CA PHE A 897 34.59 -13.78 5.01
C PHE A 897 35.29 -12.77 4.10
N GLN A 898 36.60 -12.88 3.96
CA GLN A 898 37.36 -12.12 2.95
C GLN A 898 37.48 -12.91 1.66
N VAL A 899 37.14 -12.24 0.55
CA VAL A 899 37.29 -12.77 -0.82
C VAL A 899 38.73 -12.55 -1.31
N ASP A 900 39.19 -13.39 -2.24
CA ASP A 900 40.53 -13.36 -2.84
C ASP A 900 41.70 -13.53 -1.85
N GLN A 901 41.45 -14.14 -0.69
CA GLN A 901 42.47 -14.44 0.32
C GLN A 901 42.52 -15.94 0.60
N PRO A 902 43.72 -16.52 0.83
CA PRO A 902 43.82 -17.91 1.23
C PRO A 902 43.15 -18.13 2.59
N ASP A 903 42.64 -19.33 2.82
CA ASP A 903 42.09 -19.71 4.12
C ASP A 903 43.15 -19.57 5.22
N GLY A 904 42.72 -19.07 6.37
CA GLY A 904 43.58 -18.80 7.51
C GLY A 904 44.04 -20.06 8.25
N THR A 905 44.82 -19.89 9.30
CA THR A 905 45.21 -21.03 10.17
C THR A 905 44.02 -21.53 10.99
N GLY A 906 43.01 -20.68 11.18
CA GLY A 906 41.84 -20.96 12.02
C GLY A 906 42.10 -20.82 13.51
N GLU A 907 43.26 -20.28 13.90
CA GLU A 907 43.57 -19.96 15.29
C GLU A 907 42.81 -18.72 15.75
N PHE A 908 42.37 -18.72 17.02
CA PHE A 908 41.72 -17.55 17.61
C PHE A 908 42.72 -16.42 17.83
N ILE A 909 42.31 -15.22 17.43
CA ILE A 909 43.07 -13.98 17.67
C ILE A 909 42.23 -13.01 18.49
N SER A 910 42.92 -12.19 19.29
CA SER A 910 42.28 -11.15 20.07
C SER A 910 41.86 -9.98 19.18
N GLU A 911 40.76 -9.30 19.52
CA GLU A 911 40.19 -8.24 18.69
C GLU A 911 41.16 -7.07 18.44
N ASP A 912 42.07 -6.78 19.38
CA ASP A 912 43.11 -5.75 19.23
C ASP A 912 44.06 -6.03 18.05
N GLN A 913 44.18 -7.29 17.64
CA GLN A 913 44.97 -7.73 16.48
C GLN A 913 44.18 -7.68 15.17
N VAL A 914 42.86 -7.51 15.25
CA VAL A 914 41.96 -7.47 14.08
C VAL A 914 41.85 -6.03 13.60
N PRO A 915 42.07 -5.73 12.31
CA PRO A 915 41.80 -4.41 11.73
C PRO A 915 40.36 -3.96 11.99
N GLU A 916 40.16 -2.67 12.26
CA GLU A 916 38.85 -2.13 12.68
C GLU A 916 37.71 -2.45 11.71
N ASP A 917 37.97 -2.40 10.40
CA ASP A 917 36.97 -2.71 9.35
C ASP A 917 36.55 -4.20 9.34
N LEU A 918 37.37 -5.10 9.87
CA LEU A 918 37.05 -6.53 9.97
C LEU A 918 36.35 -6.88 11.29
N ARG A 919 36.26 -5.93 12.22
CA ARG A 919 35.57 -6.12 13.50
C ARG A 919 34.06 -6.10 13.32
N PHE A 920 33.34 -6.77 14.21
CA PHE A 920 31.89 -6.63 14.26
C PHE A 920 31.46 -5.33 14.98
N PRO A 921 30.23 -4.86 14.74
CA PRO A 921 29.71 -3.63 15.34
C PRO A 921 29.74 -3.60 16.87
N GLN A 922 30.41 -2.61 17.45
CA GLN A 922 30.50 -2.46 18.91
C GLN A 922 29.13 -2.20 19.58
N LEU A 923 28.11 -1.84 18.79
CA LEU A 923 26.74 -1.58 19.22
C LEU A 923 26.12 -2.72 20.05
N PHE A 924 26.49 -3.97 19.79
CA PHE A 924 25.89 -5.15 20.42
C PHE A 924 26.68 -5.68 21.63
N ARG A 925 27.75 -5.01 22.06
CA ARG A 925 28.49 -5.38 23.28
C ARG A 925 27.70 -5.04 24.55
N GLY A 926 27.99 -5.75 25.63
CA GLY A 926 27.38 -5.53 26.94
C GLY A 926 25.88 -5.81 26.93
N GLU A 927 25.07 -4.83 27.33
CA GLU A 927 23.61 -4.95 27.27
C GLU A 927 23.04 -4.83 25.84
N GLY A 928 23.87 -4.43 24.88
CA GLY A 928 23.49 -4.23 23.49
C GLY A 928 22.40 -3.17 23.31
N VAL A 929 21.59 -3.31 22.26
CA VAL A 929 20.56 -2.33 21.88
C VAL A 929 19.25 -3.03 21.55
N ARG A 930 18.15 -2.53 22.14
CA ARG A 930 16.78 -3.08 21.94
C ARG A 930 16.64 -4.57 22.26
N GLY A 931 17.46 -5.08 23.19
CA GLY A 931 17.50 -6.50 23.58
C GLY A 931 18.30 -7.39 22.62
N HIS A 932 18.98 -6.80 21.63
CA HIS A 932 19.95 -7.48 20.77
C HIS A 932 21.35 -7.23 21.31
N ARG A 933 22.07 -8.31 21.64
CA ARG A 933 23.45 -8.29 22.13
C ARG A 933 24.20 -9.54 21.68
N TYR A 934 25.53 -9.51 21.74
CA TYR A 934 26.31 -10.73 21.56
C TYR A 934 25.94 -11.76 22.62
N HIS A 935 25.53 -12.93 22.17
CA HIS A 935 24.98 -14.02 22.97
C HIS A 935 25.88 -15.26 22.85
N VAL A 936 25.78 -16.18 23.80
CA VAL A 936 26.62 -17.39 23.98
C VAL A 936 28.07 -17.09 24.36
N PHE A 937 28.76 -16.23 23.61
CA PHE A 937 30.16 -15.87 23.87
C PHE A 937 30.33 -14.52 24.58
N ASN A 938 29.27 -13.71 24.66
CA ASN A 938 29.27 -12.29 25.10
C ASN A 938 30.12 -11.33 24.24
N GLU A 939 30.88 -11.84 23.28
CA GLU A 939 31.67 -11.08 22.31
C GLU A 939 31.86 -11.87 21.00
N PRO A 940 32.22 -11.21 19.90
CA PRO A 940 32.57 -11.89 18.65
C PRO A 940 33.87 -12.69 18.77
N ARG A 941 33.98 -13.77 18.00
CA ARG A 941 35.21 -14.55 17.83
C ARG A 941 35.89 -14.16 16.52
N TYR A 942 37.22 -14.05 16.54
CA TYR A 942 38.02 -13.69 15.37
C TYR A 942 39.11 -14.72 15.08
N PHE A 943 39.48 -14.83 13.81
CA PHE A 943 40.40 -15.87 13.32
C PHE A 943 41.56 -15.29 12.51
N ALA A 944 42.75 -15.87 12.68
CA ALA A 944 43.99 -15.51 11.97
C ALA A 944 43.95 -15.83 10.47
#